data_AF-A0A9R0Y8R9-F1
#
_entry.id   AF-A0A9R0Y8R9-F1
#
_cell.length_a   1.000
_cell.length_b   1.000
_cell.length_c   1.000
_cell.angle_alpha   90.00
_cell.angle_beta   90.00
_cell.angle_gamma   90.00
#
_symmetry.space_group_name_H-M   'P 1'
#
loop_
_entity.id
_entity.type
_entity.pdbx_description
1 polymer ?
#
loop_
_entity_poly.entity_id
_entity_poly.type
_entity_poly.pdbx_seq_one_letter_code
_entity_poly.pdbx_strand_id
1 'polypeptide(L)'
;MEAGSSSPAGPAPGPPPSIPPSGDQGVWADVSPLIAAACAEGQWVPLFLTESITKAPRSRSCLREFMRYLISWMRCRKHAVSCTGADLQDGELVHGENFSLFAAMSALEIMDPKMDSGIERSGYYSIDEAIEDGIAPVPLSLDRTLDIQRTLDVIDHLFSCEATWHKGHTLAQTVFTCIYLMKMERISSHAVLNSFCRILRATCNSVISVVSTARTHEEEDLFTMSFGLPLNGEGDDKCLSVLNSVEETISRQLRACKSQALSKKKTLEEFESLQDNPELEEGYCRALLCRLRFRKHFHHVVTCMRKPQGRGLDLARKHVTSCLAELSLMLKSQEFLKSRSDITSQKGDESCTTASGCCPIGFDVSLNSRLLSPAPPRAVQILAWSDAIRYFEKLLHDLDIICALSLDPVLENVLHFIAQFQKSVPDLVPRAFLQVMNLSFLYRPQLKTLLVQDGKLYGRDLFCDVISRALSLPDIIGDKEFQSNEFVVQLGQLVINLLKILCTNTAWQRRKLGKSLQDWSTISIQLELALKREFGETRNVLADENMCMRVSKQLLVWSQEHTYWIASRFLILGFELDLYSPSEYCMVYWYMHVVFIKLIEKMQLRILASNENSRRKGKKKKDHSKDSVRDTPFPPSCLLLQCYVLLSEGLSMLLAALRKESKSFQSPSIFNTEQEDVMKYNFFKEIQKIIPSLKGSFASEPEKLAELRQIEQVAEHNRIALNIINHVGASDPKLRVSFEFTHHPHFAVAVVKRS
;
A
#
# COMPACT_ATOMS: atom_id res chain seq x y z
N MET A 1 57.38 -23.92 -71.10
CA MET A 1 57.92 -25.29 -71.03
C MET A 1 58.47 -25.49 -69.62
N GLU A 2 57.95 -26.53 -68.98
CA GLU A 2 58.49 -27.31 -67.84
C GLU A 2 58.81 -26.65 -66.49
N ALA A 3 57.95 -26.98 -65.53
CA ALA A 3 58.20 -27.76 -64.30
C ALA A 3 59.31 -27.34 -63.31
N GLY A 4 58.90 -27.21 -62.04
CA GLY A 4 59.81 -27.25 -60.88
C GLY A 4 59.15 -26.76 -59.58
N SER A 5 58.79 -27.69 -58.72
CA SER A 5 58.12 -27.55 -57.41
C SER A 5 58.92 -26.80 -56.33
N SER A 6 58.27 -25.98 -55.51
CA SER A 6 58.56 -25.79 -54.06
C SER A 6 57.49 -24.94 -53.36
N SER A 7 57.15 -25.33 -52.12
CA SER A 7 56.12 -24.75 -51.23
C SER A 7 56.37 -23.29 -50.82
N PRO A 8 55.33 -22.55 -50.38
CA PRO A 8 55.39 -21.99 -49.03
C PRO A 8 54.06 -21.93 -48.23
N ALA A 9 54.25 -21.93 -46.91
CA ALA A 9 53.39 -21.59 -45.76
C ALA A 9 51.95 -21.07 -45.96
N GLY A 10 51.00 -21.73 -45.28
CA GLY A 10 49.65 -21.23 -44.99
C GLY A 10 49.56 -20.47 -43.64
N PRO A 11 48.51 -19.66 -43.42
CA PRO A 11 48.43 -18.63 -42.38
C PRO A 11 48.07 -19.16 -40.98
N ALA A 12 48.48 -18.41 -39.95
CA ALA A 12 48.19 -18.69 -38.54
C ALA A 12 46.68 -18.59 -38.18
N PRO A 13 46.16 -19.42 -37.26
CA PRO A 13 44.76 -19.34 -36.82
C PRO A 13 44.53 -18.16 -35.87
N GLY A 14 43.40 -17.45 -36.07
CA GLY A 14 42.95 -16.35 -35.22
C GLY A 14 42.45 -16.77 -33.83
N PRO A 15 42.12 -15.80 -32.96
CA PRO A 15 41.76 -16.07 -31.56
C PRO A 15 40.39 -16.77 -31.43
N PRO A 16 40.15 -17.52 -30.35
CA PRO A 16 38.89 -18.22 -30.12
C PRO A 16 37.71 -17.23 -29.89
N PRO A 17 36.47 -17.63 -30.20
CA PRO A 17 35.30 -16.79 -30.05
C PRO A 17 34.99 -16.52 -28.57
N SER A 18 34.63 -15.28 -28.26
CA SER A 18 34.18 -14.84 -26.94
C SER A 18 32.78 -15.35 -26.61
N ILE A 19 32.58 -15.73 -25.34
CA ILE A 19 31.32 -16.16 -24.74
C ILE A 19 30.32 -14.98 -24.75
N PRO A 20 29.04 -15.17 -25.11
CA PRO A 20 28.03 -14.10 -25.06
C PRO A 20 27.67 -13.75 -23.59
N PRO A 21 27.25 -12.51 -23.30
CA PRO A 21 26.96 -12.07 -21.94
C PRO A 21 25.69 -12.74 -21.38
N SER A 22 25.75 -13.09 -20.10
CA SER A 22 24.69 -13.74 -19.31
C SER A 22 23.44 -12.86 -19.16
N GLY A 23 22.25 -13.45 -19.34
CA GLY A 23 21.00 -12.88 -18.84
C GLY A 23 20.82 -13.12 -17.34
N ASP A 24 20.15 -12.19 -16.67
CA ASP A 24 20.21 -11.90 -15.22
C ASP A 24 19.77 -13.00 -14.21
N GLN A 25 19.48 -14.26 -14.58
CA GLN A 25 19.13 -15.30 -13.59
C GLN A 25 19.70 -16.71 -13.86
N GLY A 26 20.78 -16.82 -14.65
CA GLY A 26 21.50 -18.09 -14.82
C GLY A 26 22.95 -17.98 -14.39
N VAL A 27 23.31 -18.52 -13.22
CA VAL A 27 24.72 -18.76 -12.87
C VAL A 27 25.15 -20.07 -13.50
N TRP A 28 25.86 -20.00 -14.62
CA TRP A 28 26.62 -21.14 -15.12
C TRP A 28 27.98 -21.11 -14.43
N ALA A 29 28.22 -22.04 -13.51
CA ALA A 29 29.55 -22.26 -12.98
C ALA A 29 30.40 -22.95 -14.07
N ASP A 30 31.63 -22.46 -14.28
CA ASP A 30 32.58 -23.15 -15.15
C ASP A 30 32.99 -24.48 -14.50
N VAL A 31 32.48 -25.58 -15.05
CA VAL A 31 32.74 -26.94 -14.56
C VAL A 31 34.06 -27.48 -15.12
N SER A 32 34.82 -26.70 -15.90
CA SER A 32 36.10 -27.10 -16.51
C SER A 32 37.10 -27.72 -15.54
N PRO A 33 37.27 -27.25 -14.27
CA PRO A 33 38.18 -27.88 -13.31
C PRO A 33 37.71 -29.28 -12.86
N LEU A 34 36.40 -29.44 -12.66
CA LEU A 34 35.75 -30.72 -12.34
C LEU A 34 35.83 -31.71 -13.51
N ILE A 35 35.75 -31.20 -14.74
CA ILE A 35 35.91 -31.98 -15.99
C ILE A 35 37.37 -32.40 -16.17
N ALA A 36 38.34 -31.51 -15.90
CA ALA A 36 39.76 -31.83 -15.97
C ALA A 36 40.16 -32.93 -14.96
N ALA A 37 39.60 -32.88 -13.74
CA ALA A 37 39.80 -33.92 -12.73
C ALA A 37 39.18 -35.27 -13.15
N ALA A 38 37.97 -35.27 -13.72
CA ALA A 38 37.33 -36.49 -14.22
C ALA A 38 38.06 -37.12 -15.42
N CYS A 39 38.70 -36.31 -16.26
CA CYS A 39 39.49 -36.77 -17.40
C CYS A 39 40.86 -37.39 -16.99
N ALA A 40 41.40 -37.04 -15.82
CA ALA A 40 42.69 -37.54 -15.35
C ALA A 40 42.66 -39.04 -14.92
N GLU A 41 41.49 -39.58 -14.55
CA GLU A 41 41.33 -40.97 -14.10
C GLU A 41 40.67 -41.92 -15.13
N GLY A 42 40.58 -41.52 -16.39
CA GLY A 42 40.31 -42.45 -17.49
C GLY A 42 38.91 -43.07 -17.50
N GLN A 43 37.86 -42.32 -17.17
CA GLN A 43 36.47 -42.75 -17.41
C GLN A 43 35.64 -41.66 -18.12
N TRP A 44 35.13 -42.05 -19.30
CA TRP A 44 34.33 -41.36 -20.31
C TRP A 44 33.42 -40.19 -19.84
N VAL A 45 33.46 -39.06 -20.56
CA VAL A 45 32.58 -37.87 -20.43
C VAL A 45 31.85 -37.60 -21.76
N PRO A 46 30.56 -37.20 -21.81
CA PRO A 46 29.89 -36.85 -23.07
C PRO A 46 30.18 -35.40 -23.53
N LEU A 47 30.45 -35.25 -24.83
CA LEU A 47 30.53 -33.98 -25.57
C LEU A 47 29.15 -33.33 -25.75
N PHE A 48 29.06 -32.01 -25.58
CA PHE A 48 28.15 -31.17 -26.36
C PHE A 48 28.92 -30.62 -27.57
N LEU A 49 28.66 -31.17 -28.76
CA LEU A 49 29.12 -30.57 -30.03
C LEU A 49 28.14 -29.45 -30.42
N THR A 50 28.59 -28.20 -30.31
CA THR A 50 27.94 -27.05 -30.95
C THR A 50 28.32 -27.02 -32.42
N GLU A 51 27.55 -27.67 -33.29
CA GLU A 51 27.52 -27.31 -34.71
C GLU A 51 26.06 -27.17 -35.18
N SER A 52 25.80 -26.03 -35.79
CA SER A 52 24.55 -25.63 -36.44
C SER A 52 24.07 -26.67 -37.45
N ILE A 53 22.95 -27.36 -37.17
CA ILE A 53 22.27 -28.22 -38.14
C ILE A 53 20.91 -27.60 -38.50
N THR A 54 20.88 -26.91 -39.64
CA THR A 54 19.72 -26.23 -40.23
C THR A 54 18.81 -27.15 -41.07
N LYS A 55 18.56 -28.40 -40.66
CA LYS A 55 17.58 -29.27 -41.34
C LYS A 55 16.77 -30.13 -40.38
N ALA A 56 15.44 -29.98 -40.43
CA ALA A 56 14.48 -30.80 -39.69
C ALA A 56 14.44 -32.26 -40.19
N PRO A 57 14.33 -33.28 -39.31
CA PRO A 57 14.31 -34.68 -39.70
C PRO A 57 12.95 -35.08 -40.30
N ARG A 58 12.97 -35.75 -41.46
CA ARG A 58 11.77 -36.14 -42.24
C ARG A 58 11.17 -37.52 -41.89
N SER A 59 11.57 -38.19 -40.80
CA SER A 59 10.94 -39.46 -40.40
C SER A 59 10.97 -39.76 -38.89
N ARG A 60 10.01 -40.57 -38.43
CA ARG A 60 9.84 -41.00 -37.02
C ARG A 60 10.96 -41.89 -36.49
N SER A 61 11.73 -42.57 -37.34
CA SER A 61 12.87 -43.41 -36.90
C SER A 61 14.07 -42.55 -36.50
N CYS A 62 14.33 -41.47 -37.23
CA CYS A 62 15.43 -40.54 -36.97
C CYS A 62 15.27 -39.80 -35.62
N LEU A 63 14.04 -39.51 -35.22
CA LEU A 63 13.70 -38.91 -33.92
C LEU A 63 14.01 -39.82 -32.70
N ARG A 64 13.90 -41.15 -32.85
CA ARG A 64 14.21 -42.09 -31.75
C ARG A 64 15.70 -42.25 -31.50
N GLU A 65 16.51 -42.23 -32.56
CA GLU A 65 17.97 -42.22 -32.42
C GLU A 65 18.49 -40.88 -31.89
N PHE A 66 17.88 -39.76 -32.32
CA PHE A 66 18.17 -38.43 -31.78
C PHE A 66 17.87 -38.32 -30.27
N MET A 67 16.75 -38.89 -29.82
CA MET A 67 16.38 -38.96 -28.39
C MET A 67 17.29 -39.91 -27.57
N ARG A 68 17.86 -40.96 -28.18
CA ARG A 68 18.84 -41.83 -27.51
C ARG A 68 20.21 -41.16 -27.34
N TYR A 69 20.61 -40.32 -28.28
CA TYR A 69 21.88 -39.59 -28.19
C TYR A 69 21.90 -38.47 -27.14
N LEU A 70 20.71 -37.95 -26.79
CA LEU A 70 20.58 -36.79 -25.89
C LEU A 70 20.58 -37.15 -24.40
N ILE A 71 20.46 -38.42 -23.99
CA ILE A 71 20.24 -38.77 -22.58
C ILE A 71 21.00 -40.04 -22.18
N SER A 72 22.24 -39.89 -21.70
CA SER A 72 22.95 -40.89 -20.88
C SER A 72 23.14 -40.32 -19.48
N TRP A 73 22.48 -40.90 -18.48
CA TRP A 73 22.66 -40.51 -17.07
C TRP A 73 23.80 -41.34 -16.46
N MET A 74 24.96 -40.73 -16.22
CA MET A 74 26.02 -41.35 -15.42
C MET A 74 25.86 -41.02 -13.93
N ARG A 75 26.09 -42.01 -13.06
CA ARG A 75 25.91 -41.90 -11.61
C ARG A 75 27.23 -41.54 -10.91
N CYS A 76 27.52 -40.25 -10.73
CA CYS A 76 28.79 -39.75 -10.16
C CYS A 76 28.88 -39.78 -8.61
N ARG A 77 27.96 -40.44 -7.90
CA ARG A 77 27.87 -40.38 -6.43
C ARG A 77 29.16 -40.78 -5.70
N LYS A 78 29.87 -41.82 -6.18
CA LYS A 78 31.10 -42.31 -5.53
C LYS A 78 32.27 -41.31 -5.64
N HIS A 79 32.41 -40.65 -6.79
CA HIS A 79 33.47 -39.65 -7.01
C HIS A 79 33.22 -38.39 -6.18
N ALA A 80 31.97 -37.88 -6.14
CA ALA A 80 31.64 -36.70 -5.35
C ALA A 80 31.92 -36.88 -3.85
N VAL A 81 31.59 -38.04 -3.28
CA VAL A 81 31.86 -38.36 -1.85
C VAL A 81 33.35 -38.55 -1.59
N SER A 82 34.10 -39.13 -2.54
CA SER A 82 35.55 -39.30 -2.42
C SER A 82 36.30 -37.97 -2.40
N CYS A 83 35.98 -37.05 -3.31
CA CYS A 83 36.64 -35.74 -3.39
C CYS A 83 36.25 -34.79 -2.24
N THR A 84 35.02 -34.90 -1.71
CA THR A 84 34.56 -34.02 -0.63
C THR A 84 34.92 -34.53 0.77
N GLY A 85 35.06 -35.85 0.96
CA GLY A 85 35.31 -36.45 2.26
C GLY A 85 36.79 -36.61 2.65
N ALA A 86 37.73 -36.47 1.69
CA ALA A 86 39.16 -36.67 1.94
C ALA A 86 40.03 -35.41 1.75
N ASP A 87 39.62 -34.47 0.89
CA ASP A 87 40.48 -33.35 0.46
C ASP A 87 40.04 -31.96 0.97
N LEU A 88 38.80 -31.80 1.45
CA LEU A 88 38.33 -30.54 2.04
C LEU A 88 38.55 -30.51 3.56
N GLN A 89 39.09 -29.40 4.07
CA GLN A 89 39.21 -29.14 5.51
C GLN A 89 37.97 -28.42 6.08
N ASP A 90 37.80 -28.50 7.40
CA ASP A 90 36.74 -27.78 8.10
C ASP A 90 36.84 -26.27 7.86
N GLY A 91 35.79 -25.69 7.27
CA GLY A 91 35.73 -24.26 6.92
C GLY A 91 36.02 -23.94 5.45
N GLU A 92 36.39 -24.93 4.64
CA GLU A 92 36.52 -24.78 3.19
C GLU A 92 35.17 -25.00 2.47
N LEU A 93 34.92 -24.24 1.40
CA LEU A 93 33.72 -24.36 0.57
C LEU A 93 34.10 -24.25 -0.90
N VAL A 94 33.68 -25.24 -1.70
CA VAL A 94 33.82 -25.17 -3.16
C VAL A 94 32.60 -24.45 -3.73
N HIS A 95 32.84 -23.31 -4.37
CA HIS A 95 31.81 -22.53 -5.06
C HIS A 95 32.40 -21.83 -6.30
N GLY A 96 31.55 -21.35 -7.20
CA GLY A 96 32.01 -20.56 -8.35
C GLY A 96 32.56 -19.20 -7.92
N GLU A 97 33.47 -18.61 -8.72
CA GLU A 97 34.15 -17.34 -8.39
C GLU A 97 33.17 -16.17 -8.14
N ASN A 98 32.02 -16.17 -8.81
CA ASN A 98 30.98 -15.14 -8.67
C ASN A 98 29.90 -15.48 -7.63
N PHE A 99 30.02 -16.61 -6.93
CA PHE A 99 29.04 -17.02 -5.92
C PHE A 99 29.33 -16.34 -4.58
N SER A 100 28.33 -15.66 -4.02
CA SER A 100 28.40 -15.07 -2.69
C SER A 100 27.67 -15.94 -1.67
N LEU A 101 28.31 -16.19 -0.53
CA LEU A 101 27.68 -16.85 0.62
C LEU A 101 26.40 -16.13 1.09
N PHE A 102 26.30 -14.81 0.84
CA PHE A 102 25.07 -14.07 1.12
C PHE A 102 23.89 -14.56 0.27
N ALA A 103 24.13 -14.95 -0.99
CA ALA A 103 23.09 -15.53 -1.85
C ALA A 103 22.68 -16.94 -1.40
N ALA A 104 23.59 -17.68 -0.76
CA ALA A 104 23.28 -18.99 -0.18
C ALA A 104 22.27 -18.89 0.98
N MET A 105 22.18 -17.75 1.67
CA MET A 105 21.27 -17.57 2.80
C MET A 105 19.79 -17.64 2.42
N SER A 106 19.43 -17.46 1.14
CA SER A 106 18.07 -17.60 0.65
C SER A 106 17.80 -18.96 -0.02
N ALA A 107 18.75 -19.88 0.04
CA ALA A 107 18.55 -21.22 -0.52
C ALA A 107 17.52 -22.01 0.30
N LEU A 108 16.70 -22.81 -0.38
CA LEU A 108 15.78 -23.73 0.26
C LEU A 108 16.50 -25.03 0.64
N GLU A 109 16.17 -25.55 1.82
CA GLU A 109 16.64 -26.85 2.26
C GLU A 109 15.59 -27.91 1.93
N ILE A 110 15.93 -28.82 1.01
CA ILE A 110 15.06 -29.94 0.63
C ILE A 110 14.98 -30.91 1.82
N MET A 111 13.81 -31.50 2.06
CA MET A 111 13.51 -32.38 3.20
C MET A 111 13.39 -31.70 4.57
N ASP A 112 13.46 -30.37 4.66
CA ASP A 112 13.08 -29.63 5.87
C ASP A 112 11.58 -29.23 5.79
N PRO A 113 10.72 -29.65 6.74
CA PRO A 113 9.29 -29.28 6.78
C PRO A 113 8.98 -27.78 6.70
N LYS A 114 9.89 -26.92 7.16
CA LYS A 114 9.71 -25.47 7.17
C LYS A 114 10.23 -24.79 5.92
N MET A 115 11.08 -25.43 5.13
CA MET A 115 11.74 -24.84 3.95
C MET A 115 11.31 -25.51 2.64
N ASP A 116 10.89 -26.77 2.68
CA ASP A 116 10.49 -27.57 1.53
C ASP A 116 8.96 -27.67 1.44
N SER A 117 8.35 -26.91 0.53
CA SER A 117 6.92 -27.02 0.25
C SER A 117 6.52 -28.37 -0.37
N GLY A 118 7.47 -29.16 -0.87
CA GLY A 118 7.25 -30.48 -1.46
C GLY A 118 7.17 -31.63 -0.46
N ILE A 119 7.51 -31.41 0.82
CA ILE A 119 7.50 -32.46 1.84
C ILE A 119 6.13 -32.70 2.47
N GLU A 120 5.27 -31.67 2.53
CA GLU A 120 3.88 -31.80 2.98
C GLU A 120 3.07 -32.56 1.93
N ARG A 121 2.86 -33.86 2.17
CA ARG A 121 2.10 -34.76 1.27
C ARG A 121 0.58 -34.64 1.39
N SER A 122 0.06 -33.65 2.12
CA SER A 122 -1.34 -33.64 2.56
C SER A 122 -2.29 -32.93 1.58
N GLY A 123 -2.10 -33.11 0.27
CA GLY A 123 -2.80 -32.31 -0.72
C GLY A 123 -2.93 -32.95 -2.10
N TYR A 124 -3.84 -32.41 -2.91
CA TYR A 124 -4.07 -32.84 -4.28
C TYR A 124 -3.01 -32.29 -5.24
N TYR A 125 -2.56 -33.11 -6.19
CA TYR A 125 -1.55 -32.74 -7.18
C TYR A 125 -2.16 -32.01 -8.37
N SER A 126 -3.45 -32.22 -8.63
CA SER A 126 -4.20 -31.57 -9.69
C SER A 126 -5.62 -31.24 -9.27
N ILE A 127 -6.19 -30.24 -9.94
CA ILE A 127 -7.60 -29.87 -9.73
C ILE A 127 -8.50 -31.05 -10.09
N ASP A 128 -8.15 -31.82 -11.12
CA ASP A 128 -8.97 -32.94 -11.60
C ASP A 128 -8.97 -34.10 -10.58
N GLU A 129 -7.84 -34.35 -9.89
CA GLU A 129 -7.76 -35.32 -8.78
C GLU A 129 -8.64 -34.91 -7.59
N ALA A 130 -8.61 -33.64 -7.18
CA ALA A 130 -9.48 -33.12 -6.12
C ALA A 130 -10.97 -33.24 -6.47
N ILE A 131 -11.30 -33.14 -7.76
CA ILE A 131 -12.65 -33.31 -8.27
C ILE A 131 -13.06 -34.79 -8.24
N GLU A 132 -12.18 -35.69 -8.65
CA GLU A 132 -12.41 -37.14 -8.61
C GLU A 132 -12.61 -37.66 -7.19
N ASP A 133 -11.89 -37.09 -6.22
CA ASP A 133 -12.05 -37.41 -4.79
C ASP A 133 -13.30 -36.78 -4.15
N GLY A 134 -14.07 -36.00 -4.93
CA GLY A 134 -15.37 -35.48 -4.51
C GLY A 134 -15.33 -34.24 -3.62
N ILE A 135 -14.19 -33.52 -3.54
CA ILE A 135 -14.06 -32.29 -2.73
C ILE A 135 -14.93 -31.14 -3.23
N ALA A 136 -15.13 -31.07 -4.55
CA ALA A 136 -15.96 -30.05 -5.21
C ALA A 136 -17.12 -30.71 -5.98
N PRO A 137 -18.16 -31.21 -5.27
CA PRO A 137 -19.32 -31.82 -5.90
C PRO A 137 -20.18 -30.76 -6.63
N VAL A 138 -20.81 -31.18 -7.72
CA VAL A 138 -21.81 -30.39 -8.48
C VAL A 138 -22.95 -31.34 -8.87
N PRO A 139 -24.20 -31.14 -8.39
CA PRO A 139 -24.64 -30.15 -7.39
C PRO A 139 -23.91 -30.33 -6.04
N LEU A 140 -23.91 -29.29 -5.19
CA LEU A 140 -23.20 -29.28 -3.91
C LEU A 140 -23.82 -30.30 -2.93
N SER A 141 -25.13 -30.56 -3.07
CA SER A 141 -25.84 -31.67 -2.44
C SER A 141 -26.96 -32.17 -3.35
N LEU A 142 -27.40 -33.41 -3.15
CA LEU A 142 -28.62 -33.95 -3.78
C LEU A 142 -29.90 -33.41 -3.11
N ASP A 143 -29.81 -33.05 -1.83
CA ASP A 143 -30.88 -32.33 -1.12
C ASP A 143 -30.81 -30.84 -1.48
N ARG A 144 -31.89 -30.32 -2.09
CA ARG A 144 -31.99 -28.91 -2.52
C ARG A 144 -31.81 -27.94 -1.35
N THR A 145 -32.27 -28.29 -0.16
CA THR A 145 -32.14 -27.43 1.04
C THR A 145 -30.68 -27.33 1.47
N LEU A 146 -30.00 -28.47 1.56
CA LEU A 146 -28.58 -28.54 1.89
C LEU A 146 -27.70 -27.93 0.79
N ASP A 147 -28.06 -28.09 -0.49
CA ASP A 147 -27.35 -27.52 -1.63
C ASP A 147 -27.26 -25.98 -1.56
N ILE A 148 -28.37 -25.33 -1.18
CA ILE A 148 -28.41 -23.88 -0.99
C ILE A 148 -27.64 -23.44 0.24
N GLN A 149 -27.73 -24.19 1.34
CA GLN A 149 -26.93 -23.90 2.53
C GLN A 149 -25.44 -23.99 2.22
N ARG A 150 -25.00 -25.03 1.51
CA ARG A 150 -23.60 -25.18 1.07
C ARG A 150 -23.20 -24.09 0.08
N THR A 151 -24.10 -23.66 -0.81
CA THR A 151 -23.85 -22.52 -1.70
C THR A 151 -23.59 -21.24 -0.91
N LEU A 152 -24.37 -20.98 0.14
CA LEU A 152 -24.16 -19.85 1.04
C LEU A 152 -22.83 -19.96 1.79
N ASP A 153 -22.49 -21.16 2.28
CA ASP A 153 -21.22 -21.41 2.98
C ASP A 153 -20.00 -21.16 2.07
N VAL A 154 -20.08 -21.59 0.81
CA VAL A 154 -19.04 -21.33 -0.20
C VAL A 154 -18.90 -19.83 -0.48
N ILE A 155 -20.02 -19.12 -0.64
CA ILE A 155 -20.03 -17.67 -0.85
C ILE A 155 -19.43 -16.94 0.36
N ASP A 156 -19.79 -17.35 1.58
CA ASP A 156 -19.31 -16.72 2.81
C ASP A 156 -17.80 -16.93 3.00
N HIS A 157 -17.32 -18.15 2.74
CA HIS A 157 -15.89 -18.41 2.79
C HIS A 157 -15.12 -17.63 1.71
N LEU A 158 -15.70 -17.42 0.51
CA LEU A 158 -15.09 -16.56 -0.51
C LEU A 158 -14.96 -15.09 -0.06
N PHE A 159 -15.93 -14.55 0.69
CA PHE A 159 -15.78 -13.23 1.31
C PHE A 159 -14.61 -13.19 2.29
N SER A 160 -14.49 -14.20 3.14
CA SER A 160 -13.39 -14.34 4.10
C SER A 160 -12.03 -14.46 3.39
N CYS A 161 -11.95 -15.24 2.30
CA CYS A 161 -10.75 -15.34 1.46
C CYS A 161 -10.39 -14.01 0.79
N GLU A 162 -11.36 -13.27 0.25
CA GLU A 162 -11.11 -11.97 -0.39
C GLU A 162 -10.63 -10.92 0.63
N ALA A 163 -11.24 -10.88 1.83
CA ALA A 163 -10.79 -10.01 2.91
C ALA A 163 -9.36 -10.37 3.36
N THR A 164 -9.05 -11.66 3.47
CA THR A 164 -7.71 -12.15 3.82
C THR A 164 -6.69 -11.79 2.75
N TRP A 165 -7.04 -11.93 1.47
CA TRP A 165 -6.20 -11.49 0.37
C TRP A 165 -5.87 -10.01 0.45
N HIS A 166 -6.87 -9.15 0.66
CA HIS A 166 -6.66 -7.71 0.78
C HIS A 166 -5.75 -7.29 1.97
N LYS A 167 -5.56 -8.16 2.97
CA LYS A 167 -4.65 -7.95 4.10
C LYS A 167 -3.18 -8.31 3.81
N GLY A 168 -2.85 -8.67 2.57
CA GLY A 168 -1.46 -8.87 2.11
C GLY A 168 -1.08 -10.32 1.82
N HIS A 169 -2.01 -11.28 1.95
CA HIS A 169 -1.77 -12.67 1.59
C HIS A 169 -1.80 -12.90 0.08
N THR A 170 -1.29 -14.04 -0.39
CA THR A 170 -1.29 -14.35 -1.83
C THR A 170 -2.68 -14.73 -2.32
N LEU A 171 -2.99 -14.36 -3.57
CA LEU A 171 -4.26 -14.70 -4.20
C LEU A 171 -4.41 -16.22 -4.42
N ALA A 172 -3.29 -16.89 -4.69
CA ALA A 172 -3.17 -18.34 -4.88
C ALA A 172 -3.56 -19.14 -3.63
N GLN A 173 -3.18 -18.67 -2.43
CA GLN A 173 -3.43 -19.34 -1.16
C GLN A 173 -4.73 -18.90 -0.47
N THR A 174 -5.48 -17.97 -1.07
CA THR A 174 -6.73 -17.43 -0.49
C THR A 174 -7.91 -17.69 -1.43
N VAL A 175 -8.23 -16.77 -2.33
CA VAL A 175 -9.42 -16.83 -3.19
C VAL A 175 -9.37 -17.99 -4.18
N PHE A 176 -8.19 -18.29 -4.74
CA PHE A 176 -8.00 -19.37 -5.72
C PHE A 176 -7.79 -20.76 -5.10
N THR A 177 -7.95 -20.89 -3.79
CA THR A 177 -8.16 -22.21 -3.17
C THR A 177 -9.52 -22.81 -3.55
N CYS A 178 -10.45 -21.96 -4.00
CA CYS A 178 -11.77 -22.36 -4.47
C CYS A 178 -11.72 -23.08 -5.82
N ILE A 179 -11.98 -24.38 -5.82
CA ILE A 179 -12.00 -25.22 -7.04
C ILE A 179 -13.09 -24.74 -8.01
N TYR A 180 -14.24 -24.29 -7.49
CA TYR A 180 -15.34 -23.76 -8.29
C TYR A 180 -14.95 -22.49 -9.09
N LEU A 181 -14.07 -21.66 -8.52
CA LEU A 181 -13.55 -20.47 -9.20
C LEU A 181 -12.53 -20.84 -10.29
N MET A 182 -11.72 -21.87 -10.04
CA MET A 182 -10.71 -22.35 -10.99
C MET A 182 -11.31 -23.08 -12.19
N LYS A 183 -12.42 -23.81 -12.00
CA LYS A 183 -13.13 -24.59 -13.05
C LYS A 183 -14.57 -24.12 -13.23
N MET A 184 -14.74 -22.88 -13.69
CA MET A 184 -16.07 -22.24 -13.84
C MET A 184 -17.03 -22.98 -14.79
N GLU A 185 -16.52 -23.74 -15.76
CA GLU A 185 -17.33 -24.53 -16.69
C GLU A 185 -18.23 -25.54 -15.97
N ARG A 186 -17.74 -26.12 -14.86
CA ARG A 186 -18.46 -27.13 -14.09
C ARG A 186 -19.69 -26.57 -13.38
N ILE A 187 -19.61 -25.32 -12.92
CA ILE A 187 -20.71 -24.66 -12.22
C ILE A 187 -21.67 -23.94 -13.16
N SER A 188 -21.56 -24.13 -14.48
CA SER A 188 -22.43 -23.44 -15.47
C SER A 188 -23.93 -23.74 -15.27
N SER A 189 -24.27 -24.93 -14.77
CA SER A 189 -25.65 -25.31 -14.41
C SER A 189 -26.13 -24.65 -13.12
N HIS A 190 -25.21 -24.27 -12.22
CA HIS A 190 -25.52 -23.68 -10.92
C HIS A 190 -25.51 -22.14 -11.01
N ALA A 191 -26.61 -21.55 -11.47
CA ALA A 191 -26.71 -20.14 -11.82
C ALA A 191 -26.22 -19.15 -10.73
N VAL A 192 -26.57 -19.40 -9.45
CA VAL A 192 -26.18 -18.55 -8.32
C VAL A 192 -24.66 -18.49 -8.15
N LEU A 193 -24.03 -19.64 -7.88
CA LEU A 193 -22.59 -19.76 -7.70
C LEU A 193 -21.81 -19.31 -8.94
N ASN A 194 -22.27 -19.65 -10.15
CA ASN A 194 -21.65 -19.20 -11.40
C ASN A 194 -21.63 -17.68 -11.52
N SER A 195 -22.78 -17.04 -11.30
CA SER A 195 -22.90 -15.59 -11.38
C SER A 195 -22.03 -14.88 -10.35
N PHE A 196 -21.95 -15.40 -9.11
CA PHE A 196 -21.13 -14.86 -8.03
C PHE A 196 -19.63 -15.01 -8.32
N CYS A 197 -19.18 -16.19 -8.73
CA CYS A 197 -17.77 -16.47 -9.05
C CYS A 197 -17.26 -15.61 -10.21
N ARG A 198 -18.07 -15.40 -11.26
CA ARG A 198 -17.69 -14.54 -12.40
C ARG A 198 -17.45 -13.10 -11.97
N ILE A 199 -18.35 -12.52 -11.19
CA ILE A 199 -18.20 -11.13 -10.74
C ILE A 199 -17.10 -10.98 -9.68
N LEU A 200 -16.88 -11.99 -8.84
CA LEU A 200 -15.75 -12.02 -7.90
C LEU A 200 -14.43 -11.99 -8.67
N ARG A 201 -14.26 -12.85 -9.68
CA ARG A 201 -13.07 -12.85 -10.55
C ARG A 201 -12.85 -11.49 -11.21
N ALA A 202 -13.89 -10.89 -11.79
CA ALA A 202 -13.82 -9.56 -12.41
C ALA A 202 -13.43 -8.46 -11.40
N THR A 203 -13.89 -8.59 -10.15
CA THR A 203 -13.56 -7.66 -9.06
C THR A 203 -12.12 -7.83 -8.61
N CYS A 204 -11.64 -9.06 -8.39
CA CYS A 204 -10.23 -9.34 -8.08
C CYS A 204 -9.29 -8.80 -9.17
N ASN A 205 -9.61 -9.02 -10.44
CA ASN A 205 -8.84 -8.48 -11.56
C ASN A 205 -8.81 -6.94 -11.56
N SER A 206 -9.95 -6.31 -11.23
CA SER A 206 -10.04 -4.86 -11.10
C SER A 206 -9.19 -4.32 -9.93
N VAL A 207 -9.19 -5.00 -8.79
CA VAL A 207 -8.36 -4.64 -7.63
C VAL A 207 -6.88 -4.82 -7.93
N ILE A 208 -6.47 -5.95 -8.53
CA ILE A 208 -5.07 -6.19 -8.96
C ILE A 208 -4.61 -5.07 -9.89
N SER A 209 -5.43 -4.70 -10.88
CA SER A 209 -5.10 -3.62 -11.81
C SER A 209 -4.93 -2.25 -11.13
N VAL A 210 -5.66 -1.98 -10.04
CA VAL A 210 -5.53 -0.75 -9.26
C VAL A 210 -4.27 -0.80 -8.38
N VAL A 211 -4.01 -1.94 -7.73
CA VAL A 211 -2.84 -2.12 -6.85
C VAL A 211 -1.54 -2.13 -7.64
N SER A 212 -1.50 -2.76 -8.82
CA SER A 212 -0.32 -2.83 -9.69
C SER A 212 0.09 -1.48 -10.27
N THR A 213 -0.81 -0.49 -10.24
CA THR A 213 -0.57 0.87 -10.75
C THR A 213 -0.28 1.88 -9.62
N ALA A 214 -0.52 1.49 -8.37
CA ALA A 214 -0.13 2.23 -7.17
C ALA A 214 1.36 1.97 -6.85
N ARG A 215 2.03 2.90 -6.14
CA ARG A 215 3.38 2.62 -5.62
C ARG A 215 3.24 1.75 -4.38
N THR A 216 3.09 0.46 -4.61
CA THR A 216 3.04 -0.58 -3.58
C THR A 216 4.37 -1.30 -3.51
N HIS A 217 4.70 -1.77 -2.32
CA HIS A 217 5.88 -2.60 -2.11
C HIS A 217 5.44 -4.06 -2.18
N GLU A 218 5.85 -4.75 -3.25
CA GLU A 218 5.59 -6.18 -3.41
C GLU A 218 6.15 -6.94 -2.21
N GLU A 219 5.44 -7.99 -1.79
CA GLU A 219 5.71 -8.83 -0.61
C GLU A 219 5.51 -8.17 0.77
N GLU A 220 5.30 -6.85 0.85
CA GLU A 220 4.97 -6.15 2.10
C GLU A 220 3.53 -5.64 2.14
N ASP A 221 3.04 -5.00 1.07
CA ASP A 221 1.67 -4.48 1.00
C ASP A 221 0.69 -5.51 0.41
N LEU A 222 1.03 -6.13 -0.74
CA LEU A 222 0.25 -7.20 -1.39
C LEU A 222 1.09 -7.95 -2.43
N PHE A 223 0.76 -9.23 -2.63
CA PHE A 223 1.22 -9.99 -3.78
C PHE A 223 0.32 -9.72 -4.99
N THR A 224 0.85 -8.96 -5.96
CA THR A 224 0.22 -8.66 -7.27
C THR A 224 0.38 -9.79 -8.28
N MET A 225 1.37 -10.67 -8.07
CA MET A 225 1.68 -11.80 -8.95
C MET A 225 0.54 -12.80 -8.97
N SER A 226 0.00 -13.05 -10.16
CA SER A 226 -1.11 -13.96 -10.38
C SER A 226 -0.68 -15.39 -10.70
N PHE A 227 0.61 -15.67 -10.87
CA PHE A 227 1.16 -17.02 -11.11
C PHE A 227 0.42 -17.85 -12.19
N GLY A 228 -0.12 -17.19 -13.22
CA GLY A 228 -0.89 -17.85 -14.28
C GLY A 228 -2.32 -18.28 -13.90
N LEU A 229 -2.84 -17.84 -12.74
CA LEU A 229 -4.20 -18.11 -12.31
C LEU A 229 -5.25 -17.55 -13.29
N PRO A 230 -6.41 -18.22 -13.45
CA PRO A 230 -7.43 -17.83 -14.42
C PRO A 230 -8.21 -16.60 -13.94
N LEU A 231 -7.60 -15.42 -14.02
CA LEU A 231 -8.16 -14.11 -13.63
C LEU A 231 -9.01 -13.45 -14.72
N ASN A 232 -8.86 -13.87 -15.96
CA ASN A 232 -9.68 -13.44 -17.09
C ASN A 232 -10.21 -14.69 -17.79
N GLY A 233 -11.52 -14.77 -18.00
CA GLY A 233 -12.15 -15.81 -18.80
C GLY A 233 -13.13 -15.26 -19.82
N GLU A 234 -13.50 -16.08 -20.81
CA GLU A 234 -14.48 -15.71 -21.81
C GLU A 234 -15.84 -15.38 -21.18
N GLY A 235 -16.41 -14.23 -21.53
CA GLY A 235 -17.73 -13.80 -21.05
C GLY A 235 -17.73 -13.04 -19.72
N ASP A 236 -16.57 -12.71 -19.14
CA ASP A 236 -16.49 -11.86 -17.92
C ASP A 236 -17.04 -10.44 -18.14
N ASP A 237 -17.01 -9.93 -19.37
CA ASP A 237 -17.64 -8.65 -19.73
C ASP A 237 -19.17 -8.63 -19.51
N LYS A 238 -19.79 -9.82 -19.47
CA LYS A 238 -21.24 -10.00 -19.22
C LYS A 238 -21.54 -10.44 -17.78
N CYS A 239 -20.56 -10.42 -16.86
CA CYS A 239 -20.78 -10.90 -15.49
C CYS A 239 -21.95 -10.20 -14.78
N LEU A 240 -22.11 -8.89 -14.97
CA LEU A 240 -23.20 -8.11 -14.39
C LEU A 240 -24.58 -8.49 -14.93
N SER A 241 -24.71 -8.78 -16.24
CA SER A 241 -26.01 -9.13 -16.81
C SER A 241 -26.48 -10.50 -16.32
N VAL A 242 -25.56 -11.46 -16.19
CA VAL A 242 -25.84 -12.78 -15.62
C VAL A 242 -26.27 -12.65 -14.16
N LEU A 243 -25.54 -11.87 -13.35
CA LEU A 243 -25.89 -11.64 -11.94
C LEU A 243 -27.26 -10.97 -11.78
N ASN A 244 -27.55 -9.95 -12.58
CA ASN A 244 -28.84 -9.26 -12.53
C ASN A 244 -30.01 -10.19 -12.87
N SER A 245 -29.84 -11.11 -13.82
CA SER A 245 -30.86 -12.11 -14.17
C SER A 245 -31.16 -13.06 -12.99
N VAL A 246 -30.10 -13.54 -12.32
CA VAL A 246 -30.22 -14.40 -11.13
C VAL A 246 -30.87 -13.64 -9.97
N GLU A 247 -30.40 -12.42 -9.70
CA GLU A 247 -30.97 -11.56 -8.64
C GLU A 247 -32.45 -11.28 -8.87
N GLU A 248 -32.87 -10.96 -10.10
CA GLU A 248 -34.28 -10.69 -10.41
C GLU A 248 -35.14 -11.95 -10.26
N THR A 249 -34.60 -13.12 -10.60
CA THR A 249 -35.28 -14.40 -10.42
C THR A 249 -35.53 -14.69 -8.94
N ILE A 250 -34.50 -14.58 -8.09
CA ILE A 250 -34.64 -14.78 -6.64
C ILE A 250 -35.50 -13.66 -6.02
N SER A 251 -35.44 -12.43 -6.55
CA SER A 251 -36.28 -11.33 -6.09
C SER A 251 -37.76 -11.56 -6.40
N ARG A 252 -38.10 -12.07 -7.58
CA ARG A 252 -39.48 -12.47 -7.94
C ARG A 252 -39.99 -13.58 -7.02
N GLN A 253 -39.16 -14.56 -6.75
CA GLN A 253 -39.46 -15.65 -5.84
C GLN A 253 -39.71 -15.18 -4.40
N LEU A 254 -38.86 -14.31 -3.85
CA LEU A 254 -39.09 -13.71 -2.54
C LEU A 254 -40.41 -12.92 -2.48
N ARG A 255 -40.77 -12.22 -3.56
CA ARG A 255 -42.07 -11.51 -3.65
C ARG A 255 -43.24 -12.49 -3.69
N ALA A 256 -43.11 -13.61 -4.40
CA ALA A 256 -44.11 -14.68 -4.46
C ALA A 256 -44.31 -15.37 -3.10
N CYS A 257 -43.24 -15.63 -2.34
CA CYS A 257 -43.35 -16.19 -0.99
C CYS A 257 -44.15 -15.26 -0.05
N LYS A 258 -43.87 -13.95 -0.10
CA LYS A 258 -44.57 -12.96 0.73
C LYS A 258 -46.05 -12.82 0.37
N SER A 259 -46.39 -12.88 -0.92
CA SER A 259 -47.79 -12.79 -1.35
C SER A 259 -48.58 -14.06 -0.99
N GLN A 260 -47.96 -15.23 -1.04
CA GLN A 260 -48.56 -16.50 -0.62
C GLN A 260 -48.76 -16.58 0.91
N ALA A 261 -47.89 -15.96 1.71
CA ALA A 261 -48.10 -15.84 3.15
C ALA A 261 -49.31 -14.93 3.51
N LEU A 262 -49.62 -13.94 2.66
CA LEU A 262 -50.71 -12.98 2.86
C LEU A 262 -52.06 -13.46 2.27
N SER A 263 -52.04 -14.26 1.21
CA SER A 263 -53.20 -14.78 0.51
C SER A 263 -53.18 -16.31 0.57
N LYS A 264 -54.04 -16.94 1.38
CA LYS A 264 -54.25 -18.39 1.46
C LYS A 264 -54.83 -19.01 0.16
N LYS A 265 -54.36 -18.59 -1.01
CA LYS A 265 -54.77 -19.07 -2.33
C LYS A 265 -53.53 -19.41 -3.14
N LYS A 266 -53.34 -20.71 -3.37
CA LYS A 266 -52.23 -21.30 -4.11
C LYS A 266 -52.44 -21.01 -5.61
N THR A 267 -51.88 -19.93 -6.13
CA THR A 267 -51.67 -19.78 -7.58
C THR A 267 -50.50 -20.66 -7.96
N LEU A 268 -50.85 -21.77 -8.60
CA LEU A 268 -49.96 -22.69 -9.29
C LEU A 268 -49.39 -21.99 -10.53
N GLU A 269 -48.15 -22.36 -10.88
CA GLU A 269 -47.48 -22.18 -12.18
C GLU A 269 -46.50 -20.97 -12.31
N GLU A 270 -45.21 -21.34 -12.46
CA GLU A 270 -44.05 -20.63 -13.05
C GLU A 270 -42.82 -20.32 -12.17
N PHE A 271 -42.83 -20.57 -10.85
CA PHE A 271 -41.61 -20.39 -10.03
C PHE A 271 -41.08 -21.71 -9.47
N GLU A 272 -39.86 -22.09 -9.89
CA GLU A 272 -39.14 -23.21 -9.29
C GLU A 272 -38.61 -22.78 -7.91
N SER A 273 -39.07 -23.45 -6.85
CA SER A 273 -38.62 -23.16 -5.48
C SER A 273 -37.11 -23.41 -5.37
N LEU A 274 -36.42 -22.59 -4.57
CA LEU A 274 -34.99 -22.77 -4.31
C LEU A 274 -34.80 -24.10 -3.57
N GLN A 275 -35.62 -24.33 -2.55
CA GLN A 275 -35.59 -25.56 -1.77
C GLN A 275 -37.00 -26.14 -1.54
N ASP A 276 -37.06 -27.27 -0.86
CA ASP A 276 -38.27 -28.10 -0.78
C ASP A 276 -39.21 -27.71 0.39
N ASN A 277 -38.70 -27.06 1.44
CA ASN A 277 -39.44 -26.64 2.63
C ASN A 277 -39.92 -25.17 2.56
N PRO A 278 -41.21 -24.89 2.29
CA PRO A 278 -41.72 -23.54 2.04
C PRO A 278 -41.52 -22.54 3.20
N GLU A 279 -41.39 -22.99 4.45
CA GLU A 279 -41.15 -22.10 5.60
C GLU A 279 -39.74 -21.48 5.59
N LEU A 280 -38.80 -22.17 4.94
CA LEU A 280 -37.39 -21.78 4.90
C LEU A 280 -37.06 -20.87 3.71
N GLU A 281 -37.94 -20.87 2.70
CA GLU A 281 -37.73 -20.26 1.40
C GLU A 281 -37.46 -18.76 1.51
N GLU A 282 -38.25 -18.05 2.32
CA GLU A 282 -38.10 -16.61 2.51
C GLU A 282 -36.71 -16.24 3.06
N GLY A 283 -36.23 -16.99 4.05
CA GLY A 283 -34.96 -16.69 4.69
C GLY A 283 -33.76 -17.03 3.81
N TYR A 284 -33.80 -18.14 3.06
CA TYR A 284 -32.76 -18.46 2.07
C TYR A 284 -32.72 -17.46 0.91
N CYS A 285 -33.89 -17.05 0.39
CA CYS A 285 -33.97 -15.99 -0.61
C CYS A 285 -33.34 -14.68 -0.11
N ARG A 286 -33.66 -14.27 1.13
CA ARG A 286 -33.08 -13.05 1.75
C ARG A 286 -31.57 -13.18 1.94
N ALA A 287 -31.09 -14.33 2.43
CA ALA A 287 -29.67 -14.58 2.66
C ALA A 287 -28.86 -14.56 1.35
N LEU A 288 -29.39 -15.13 0.26
CA LEU A 288 -28.74 -15.09 -1.05
C LEU A 288 -28.78 -13.69 -1.67
N LEU A 289 -29.94 -13.01 -1.62
CA LEU A 289 -30.09 -11.69 -2.24
C LEU A 289 -29.13 -10.66 -1.66
N CYS A 290 -28.93 -10.62 -0.34
CA CYS A 290 -28.02 -9.65 0.25
C CYS A 290 -26.57 -9.86 -0.20
N ARG A 291 -26.11 -11.12 -0.31
CA ARG A 291 -24.77 -11.46 -0.82
C ARG A 291 -24.59 -11.10 -2.30
N LEU A 292 -25.58 -11.42 -3.14
CA LEU A 292 -25.54 -11.11 -4.57
C LEU A 292 -25.60 -9.58 -4.82
N ARG A 293 -26.46 -8.87 -4.09
CA ARG A 293 -26.59 -7.41 -4.18
C ARG A 293 -25.37 -6.69 -3.67
N PHE A 294 -24.81 -7.12 -2.53
CA PHE A 294 -23.53 -6.62 -2.04
C PHE A 294 -22.48 -6.74 -3.15
N ARG A 295 -22.34 -7.93 -3.74
CA ARG A 295 -21.32 -8.18 -4.77
C ARG A 295 -21.52 -7.32 -6.01
N LYS A 296 -22.78 -7.17 -6.47
CA LYS A 296 -23.15 -6.26 -7.56
C LYS A 296 -22.75 -4.82 -7.25
N HIS A 297 -23.14 -4.31 -6.09
CA HIS A 297 -22.87 -2.93 -5.69
C HIS A 297 -21.38 -2.70 -5.49
N PHE A 298 -20.65 -3.62 -4.87
CA PHE A 298 -19.21 -3.53 -4.67
C PHE A 298 -18.45 -3.49 -6.00
N HIS A 299 -18.83 -4.32 -6.97
CA HIS A 299 -18.29 -4.24 -8.33
C HIS A 299 -18.55 -2.88 -8.99
N HIS A 300 -19.75 -2.30 -8.79
CA HIS A 300 -20.05 -0.94 -9.25
C HIS A 300 -19.24 0.14 -8.53
N VAL A 301 -18.96 0.02 -7.23
CA VAL A 301 -18.07 0.95 -6.50
C VAL A 301 -16.70 0.95 -7.17
N VAL A 302 -16.07 -0.22 -7.32
CA VAL A 302 -14.76 -0.39 -7.95
C VAL A 302 -14.75 0.17 -9.38
N THR A 303 -15.80 -0.10 -10.16
CA THR A 303 -15.89 0.36 -11.56
C THR A 303 -16.15 1.88 -11.66
N CYS A 304 -16.98 2.44 -10.78
CA CYS A 304 -17.31 3.87 -10.79
C CYS A 304 -16.14 4.72 -10.32
N MET A 305 -15.39 4.29 -9.30
CA MET A 305 -14.20 5.00 -8.82
C MET A 305 -13.09 5.03 -9.88
N ARG A 306 -13.08 4.08 -10.82
CA ARG A 306 -12.16 4.05 -11.97
C ARG A 306 -12.57 5.01 -13.11
N LYS A 307 -13.73 5.67 -13.04
CA LYS A 307 -14.15 6.62 -14.06
C LYS A 307 -13.27 7.88 -14.01
N PRO A 308 -12.83 8.41 -15.16
CA PRO A 308 -11.90 9.53 -15.19
C PRO A 308 -12.50 10.81 -14.60
N GLN A 309 -11.63 11.65 -14.02
CA GLN A 309 -11.98 12.98 -13.51
C GLN A 309 -13.03 12.95 -12.39
N GLY A 310 -13.12 11.86 -11.63
CA GLY A 310 -14.06 11.71 -10.53
C GLY A 310 -15.54 11.67 -10.94
N ARG A 311 -15.86 11.52 -12.24
CA ARG A 311 -17.26 11.51 -12.74
C ARG A 311 -18.12 10.38 -12.17
N GLY A 312 -17.49 9.37 -11.58
CA GLY A 312 -18.19 8.25 -10.94
C GLY A 312 -18.30 8.34 -9.42
N LEU A 313 -17.74 9.36 -8.75
CA LEU A 313 -17.65 9.38 -7.28
C LEU A 313 -19.02 9.45 -6.61
N ASP A 314 -19.93 10.30 -7.09
CA ASP A 314 -21.28 10.41 -6.52
C ASP A 314 -22.08 9.11 -6.67
N LEU A 315 -21.92 8.44 -7.80
CA LEU A 315 -22.56 7.14 -8.05
C LEU A 315 -21.92 6.04 -7.21
N ALA A 316 -20.59 6.06 -7.06
CA ALA A 316 -19.88 5.15 -6.16
C ALA A 316 -20.39 5.31 -4.73
N ARG A 317 -20.59 6.53 -4.24
CA ARG A 317 -21.12 6.81 -2.90
C ARG A 317 -22.50 6.20 -2.66
N LYS A 318 -23.40 6.31 -3.65
CA LYS A 318 -24.71 5.65 -3.60
C LYS A 318 -24.58 4.14 -3.49
N HIS A 319 -23.68 3.54 -4.27
CA HIS A 319 -23.41 2.10 -4.20
C HIS A 319 -22.73 1.69 -2.90
N VAL A 320 -21.84 2.49 -2.31
CA VAL A 320 -21.26 2.26 -0.98
C VAL A 320 -22.37 2.20 0.07
N THR A 321 -23.31 3.14 0.04
CA THR A 321 -24.47 3.14 0.94
C THR A 321 -25.31 1.87 0.76
N SER A 322 -25.53 1.44 -0.48
CA SER A 322 -26.22 0.17 -0.76
C SER A 322 -25.44 -1.04 -0.24
N CYS A 323 -24.11 -1.08 -0.40
CA CYS A 323 -23.28 -2.16 0.15
C CYS A 323 -23.38 -2.24 1.68
N LEU A 324 -23.31 -1.10 2.38
CA LEU A 324 -23.44 -1.05 3.85
C LEU A 324 -24.82 -1.56 4.30
N ALA A 325 -25.89 -1.19 3.58
CA ALA A 325 -27.22 -1.71 3.84
C ALA A 325 -27.28 -3.25 3.66
N GLU A 326 -26.72 -3.78 2.58
CA GLU A 326 -26.69 -5.23 2.34
C GLU A 326 -25.80 -5.99 3.34
N LEU A 327 -24.66 -5.43 3.78
CA LEU A 327 -23.85 -6.02 4.87
C LEU A 327 -24.65 -6.15 6.16
N SER A 328 -25.44 -5.13 6.51
CA SER A 328 -26.30 -5.18 7.70
C SER A 328 -27.35 -6.31 7.61
N LEU A 329 -27.84 -6.60 6.39
CA LEU A 329 -28.76 -7.71 6.13
C LEU A 329 -28.03 -9.07 6.16
N MET A 330 -26.79 -9.13 5.70
CA MET A 330 -25.95 -10.33 5.81
C MET A 330 -25.73 -10.72 7.27
N LEU A 331 -25.43 -9.76 8.15
CA LEU A 331 -25.32 -9.99 9.60
C LEU A 331 -26.64 -10.48 10.21
N LYS A 332 -27.78 -9.87 9.85
CA LYS A 332 -29.10 -10.36 10.30
C LYS A 332 -29.42 -11.77 9.81
N SER A 333 -28.96 -12.14 8.62
CA SER A 333 -29.15 -13.50 8.09
C SER A 333 -28.35 -14.57 8.85
N GLN A 334 -27.36 -14.18 9.65
CA GLN A 334 -26.49 -15.10 10.38
C GLN A 334 -27.25 -15.93 11.41
N GLU A 335 -28.14 -15.32 12.20
CA GLU A 335 -28.92 -16.03 13.22
C GLU A 335 -29.78 -17.15 12.61
N PHE A 336 -30.42 -16.82 11.48
CA PHE A 336 -31.19 -17.78 10.69
C PHE A 336 -30.34 -18.96 10.21
N LEU A 337 -29.13 -18.71 9.69
CA LEU A 337 -28.25 -19.77 9.19
C LEU A 337 -27.68 -20.64 10.31
N LYS A 338 -27.32 -20.04 11.46
CA LYS A 338 -26.82 -20.77 12.64
C LYS A 338 -27.88 -21.67 13.28
N SER A 339 -29.15 -21.25 13.27
CA SER A 339 -30.25 -22.05 13.84
C SER A 339 -30.51 -23.38 13.13
N ARG A 340 -29.82 -23.63 12.01
CA ARG A 340 -30.05 -24.76 11.09
C ARG A 340 -28.80 -25.61 10.84
N SER A 341 -27.66 -25.24 11.42
CA SER A 341 -26.50 -26.11 11.45
C SER A 341 -26.67 -27.09 12.61
N ASP A 342 -26.70 -28.39 12.32
CA ASP A 342 -26.70 -29.43 13.34
C ASP A 342 -25.32 -29.44 14.03
N ILE A 343 -25.17 -28.64 15.09
CA ILE A 343 -23.95 -28.60 15.92
C ILE A 343 -23.89 -29.89 16.76
N THR A 344 -23.40 -30.98 16.18
CA THR A 344 -22.97 -32.17 16.94
C THR A 344 -21.53 -32.59 16.70
N SER A 345 -20.79 -31.96 15.78
CA SER A 345 -19.36 -32.23 15.61
C SER A 345 -18.61 -30.98 15.15
N GLN A 346 -18.19 -30.16 16.11
CA GLN A 346 -16.82 -29.66 16.25
C GLN A 346 -16.80 -28.69 17.43
N LYS A 347 -15.87 -28.94 18.37
CA LYS A 347 -15.64 -28.11 19.56
C LYS A 347 -15.46 -26.65 19.13
N GLY A 348 -16.01 -25.74 19.93
CA GLY A 348 -16.01 -24.30 19.67
C GLY A 348 -14.65 -23.79 19.24
N ASP A 349 -14.56 -23.44 17.96
CA ASP A 349 -13.45 -22.68 17.41
C ASP A 349 -14.01 -21.28 17.14
N GLU A 350 -13.41 -20.27 17.75
CA GLU A 350 -13.76 -18.85 17.56
C GLU A 350 -13.45 -18.35 16.12
N SER A 351 -13.11 -19.25 15.20
CA SER A 351 -12.49 -19.00 13.89
C SER A 351 -13.36 -19.36 12.67
N CYS A 352 -14.67 -19.61 12.82
CA CYS A 352 -15.52 -19.99 11.70
C CYS A 352 -15.51 -18.94 10.57
N THR A 353 -15.22 -19.38 9.34
CA THR A 353 -15.15 -18.52 8.15
C THR A 353 -16.49 -18.27 7.45
N THR A 354 -17.57 -18.91 7.91
CA THR A 354 -18.91 -18.87 7.31
C THR A 354 -19.96 -18.34 8.29
N ALA A 355 -21.08 -17.80 7.80
CA ALA A 355 -22.14 -17.29 8.69
C ALA A 355 -22.86 -18.40 9.46
N SER A 356 -23.04 -19.57 8.84
CA SER A 356 -23.70 -20.75 9.41
C SER A 356 -22.89 -21.46 10.50
N GLY A 357 -21.56 -21.25 10.52
CA GLY A 357 -20.62 -22.00 11.35
C GLY A 357 -20.19 -23.34 10.75
N CYS A 358 -20.69 -23.70 9.57
CA CYS A 358 -20.30 -24.93 8.88
C CYS A 358 -19.00 -24.76 8.09
N CYS A 359 -18.19 -25.83 8.00
CA CYS A 359 -17.04 -25.86 7.09
C CYS A 359 -17.52 -25.75 5.62
N PRO A 360 -16.88 -24.90 4.81
CA PRO A 360 -17.18 -24.79 3.38
C PRO A 360 -16.66 -26.01 2.61
N ILE A 361 -17.24 -26.27 1.44
CA ILE A 361 -16.82 -27.35 0.53
C ILE A 361 -16.16 -26.80 -0.72
N GLY A 362 -15.32 -27.58 -1.39
CA GLY A 362 -14.67 -27.19 -2.65
C GLY A 362 -13.48 -26.25 -2.51
N PHE A 363 -12.82 -26.22 -1.34
CA PHE A 363 -11.61 -25.42 -1.10
C PHE A 363 -10.44 -26.31 -0.71
N ASP A 364 -9.28 -26.03 -1.29
CA ASP A 364 -8.03 -26.69 -0.95
C ASP A 364 -6.84 -25.73 -1.08
N VAL A 365 -6.05 -25.61 -0.02
CA VAL A 365 -4.91 -24.67 0.06
C VAL A 365 -3.68 -25.23 -0.65
N SER A 366 -3.57 -26.56 -0.75
CA SER A 366 -2.41 -27.26 -1.29
C SER A 366 -2.32 -27.17 -2.83
N LEU A 367 -3.45 -27.04 -3.53
CA LEU A 367 -3.51 -27.03 -5.01
C LEU A 367 -2.56 -26.03 -5.67
N ASN A 368 -2.42 -24.83 -5.09
CA ASN A 368 -1.61 -23.75 -5.67
C ASN A 368 -0.24 -23.58 -4.98
N SER A 369 0.10 -24.44 -4.01
CA SER A 369 1.38 -24.37 -3.26
C SER A 369 2.61 -24.40 -4.17
N ARG A 370 2.51 -25.09 -5.32
CA ARG A 370 3.58 -25.25 -6.31
C ARG A 370 3.67 -24.11 -7.33
N LEU A 371 2.64 -23.27 -7.40
CA LEU A 371 2.64 -22.08 -8.27
C LEU A 371 3.43 -20.93 -7.64
N LEU A 372 3.63 -20.97 -6.32
CA LEU A 372 4.36 -19.96 -5.58
C LEU A 372 5.85 -20.01 -5.89
N SER A 373 6.50 -18.85 -5.82
CA SER A 373 7.97 -18.73 -5.90
C SER A 373 8.65 -19.65 -4.88
N PRO A 374 9.90 -20.11 -5.14
CA PRO A 374 10.67 -20.93 -4.21
C PRO A 374 10.95 -20.13 -2.92
N ALA A 375 10.04 -20.25 -1.98
CA ALA A 375 10.08 -19.64 -0.66
C ALA A 375 9.56 -20.66 0.36
N PRO A 376 9.95 -20.53 1.63
CA PRO A 376 9.42 -21.35 2.70
C PRO A 376 7.88 -21.38 2.71
N PRO A 377 7.24 -22.55 2.89
CA PRO A 377 5.79 -22.66 2.98
C PRO A 377 5.22 -21.72 4.05
N ARG A 378 4.25 -20.88 3.67
CA ARG A 378 3.56 -19.96 4.57
C ARG A 378 2.17 -20.49 4.87
N ALA A 379 1.86 -20.75 6.15
CA ALA A 379 0.51 -21.08 6.59
C ALA A 379 -0.35 -19.81 6.58
N VAL A 380 -1.35 -19.76 5.71
CA VAL A 380 -2.30 -18.65 5.63
C VAL A 380 -3.52 -18.99 6.47
N GLN A 381 -3.80 -18.17 7.49
CA GLN A 381 -5.04 -18.26 8.27
C GLN A 381 -6.10 -17.37 7.62
N ILE A 382 -7.20 -18.00 7.17
CA ILE A 382 -8.34 -17.27 6.61
C ILE A 382 -9.08 -16.55 7.75
N LEU A 383 -9.45 -15.29 7.52
CA LEU A 383 -10.20 -14.48 8.49
C LEU A 383 -11.52 -15.16 8.87
N ALA A 384 -11.89 -15.04 10.14
CA ALA A 384 -13.22 -15.44 10.60
C ALA A 384 -14.30 -14.57 9.93
N TRP A 385 -15.51 -15.10 9.82
CA TRP A 385 -16.64 -14.42 9.17
C TRP A 385 -16.90 -13.02 9.75
N SER A 386 -16.86 -12.87 11.08
CA SER A 386 -17.06 -11.58 11.74
C SER A 386 -16.00 -10.55 11.37
N ASP A 387 -14.75 -10.99 11.25
CA ASP A 387 -13.63 -10.10 10.92
C ASP A 387 -13.62 -9.74 9.44
N ALA A 388 -14.03 -10.67 8.57
CA ALA A 388 -14.26 -10.40 7.16
C ALA A 388 -15.34 -9.33 6.95
N ILE A 389 -16.47 -9.42 7.66
CA ILE A 389 -17.54 -8.40 7.57
C ILE A 389 -17.06 -7.04 8.11
N ARG A 390 -16.37 -7.01 9.25
CA ARG A 390 -15.76 -5.78 9.80
C ARG A 390 -14.76 -5.17 8.84
N TYR A 391 -13.97 -5.99 8.15
CA TYR A 391 -13.06 -5.54 7.12
C TYR A 391 -13.80 -4.85 5.96
N PHE A 392 -14.85 -5.47 5.41
CA PHE A 392 -15.62 -4.86 4.32
C PHE A 392 -16.35 -3.59 4.76
N GLU A 393 -16.84 -3.52 6.00
CA GLU A 393 -17.44 -2.31 6.56
C GLU A 393 -16.41 -1.16 6.64
N LYS A 394 -15.23 -1.42 7.21
CA LYS A 394 -14.12 -0.45 7.24
C LYS A 394 -13.70 -0.02 5.83
N LEU A 395 -13.52 -0.98 4.91
CA LEU A 395 -13.19 -0.73 3.52
C LEU A 395 -14.20 0.22 2.87
N LEU A 396 -15.50 -0.02 3.05
CA LEU A 396 -16.55 0.81 2.47
C LEU A 396 -16.58 2.21 3.06
N HIS A 397 -16.35 2.38 4.36
CA HIS A 397 -16.20 3.70 4.98
C HIS A 397 -14.98 4.44 4.45
N ASP A 398 -13.83 3.78 4.34
CA ASP A 398 -12.61 4.37 3.77
C ASP A 398 -12.84 4.81 2.31
N LEU A 399 -13.55 4.00 1.50
CA LEU A 399 -13.92 4.35 0.12
C LEU A 399 -14.95 5.49 0.05
N ASP A 400 -15.88 5.59 1.00
CA ASP A 400 -16.86 6.68 1.11
C ASP A 400 -16.14 8.02 1.30
N ILE A 401 -15.16 8.06 2.22
CA ILE A 401 -14.33 9.23 2.49
C ILE A 401 -13.59 9.67 1.21
N ILE A 402 -13.01 8.73 0.46
CA ILE A 402 -12.37 9.02 -0.83
C ILE A 402 -13.39 9.56 -1.83
N CYS A 403 -14.59 8.99 -1.90
CA CYS A 403 -15.64 9.46 -2.80
C CYS A 403 -16.19 10.84 -2.40
N ALA A 404 -16.03 11.25 -1.14
CA ALA A 404 -16.42 12.56 -0.61
C ALA A 404 -15.39 13.68 -0.85
N LEU A 405 -14.22 13.34 -1.42
CA LEU A 405 -13.17 14.31 -1.72
C LEU A 405 -13.67 15.44 -2.65
N SER A 406 -13.51 16.69 -2.20
CA SER A 406 -13.68 17.85 -3.08
C SER A 406 -12.53 17.88 -4.09
N LEU A 407 -12.84 17.93 -5.38
CA LEU A 407 -11.85 17.97 -6.47
C LEU A 407 -11.31 19.39 -6.71
N ASP A 408 -11.10 20.13 -5.62
CA ASP A 408 -10.56 21.49 -5.67
C ASP A 408 -9.05 21.43 -5.87
N PRO A 409 -8.50 22.19 -6.82
CA PRO A 409 -7.12 22.00 -7.21
C PRO A 409 -6.15 22.85 -6.38
N VAL A 410 -6.44 22.96 -5.08
CA VAL A 410 -5.65 23.66 -4.06
C VAL A 410 -4.78 22.63 -3.35
N LEU A 411 -3.47 22.67 -3.58
CA LEU A 411 -2.54 21.63 -3.11
C LEU A 411 -2.57 21.43 -1.60
N GLU A 412 -2.67 22.51 -0.83
CA GLU A 412 -2.69 22.48 0.63
C GLU A 412 -3.87 21.67 1.18
N ASN A 413 -5.05 21.80 0.55
CA ASN A 413 -6.24 21.03 0.91
C ASN A 413 -6.05 19.55 0.59
N VAL A 414 -5.43 19.23 -0.54
CA VAL A 414 -5.12 17.84 -0.92
C VAL A 414 -4.13 17.22 0.06
N LEU A 415 -3.04 17.92 0.40
CA LEU A 415 -2.04 17.45 1.36
C LEU A 415 -2.65 17.23 2.75
N HIS A 416 -3.52 18.14 3.19
CA HIS A 416 -4.21 18.01 4.47
C HIS A 416 -5.17 16.82 4.47
N PHE A 417 -5.97 16.67 3.41
CA PHE A 417 -6.89 15.54 3.25
C PHE A 417 -6.15 14.20 3.29
N ILE A 418 -5.06 14.06 2.52
CA ILE A 418 -4.29 12.80 2.51
C ILE A 418 -3.71 12.54 3.90
N ALA A 419 -3.10 13.54 4.54
CA ALA A 419 -2.54 13.35 5.87
C ALA A 419 -3.60 12.97 6.93
N GLN A 420 -4.80 13.52 6.83
CA GLN A 420 -5.93 13.18 7.69
C GLN A 420 -6.46 11.77 7.40
N PHE A 421 -6.62 11.42 6.12
CA PHE A 421 -7.02 10.08 5.70
C PHE A 421 -6.00 9.00 6.12
N GLN A 422 -4.72 9.31 6.21
CA GLN A 422 -3.72 8.36 6.71
C GLN A 422 -3.81 8.14 8.23
N LYS A 423 -4.29 9.13 9.00
CA LYS A 423 -4.50 8.98 10.46
C LYS A 423 -5.53 7.88 10.78
N SER A 424 -6.47 7.58 9.88
CA SER A 424 -7.43 6.47 10.06
C SER A 424 -6.84 5.09 9.74
N VAL A 425 -5.55 4.99 9.42
CA VAL A 425 -4.82 3.76 9.07
C VAL A 425 -5.59 2.94 8.00
N PRO A 426 -5.73 3.50 6.79
CA PRO A 426 -6.46 2.86 5.70
C PRO A 426 -5.73 1.61 5.21
N ASP A 427 -6.50 0.58 4.89
CA ASP A 427 -5.95 -0.65 4.29
C ASP A 427 -5.39 -0.38 2.89
N LEU A 428 -4.71 -1.37 2.30
CA LEU A 428 -4.05 -1.19 1.01
C LEU A 428 -5.04 -0.77 -0.10
N VAL A 429 -6.20 -1.41 -0.17
CA VAL A 429 -7.15 -1.19 -1.28
C VAL A 429 -7.59 0.28 -1.34
N PRO A 430 -8.08 0.92 -0.25
CA PRO A 430 -8.35 2.36 -0.23
C PRO A 430 -7.14 3.23 -0.60
N ARG A 431 -5.95 2.92 -0.06
CA ARG A 431 -4.70 3.65 -0.37
C ARG A 431 -4.38 3.60 -1.86
N ALA A 432 -4.53 2.42 -2.48
CA ALA A 432 -4.31 2.22 -3.89
C ALA A 432 -5.31 3.03 -4.74
N PHE A 433 -6.61 3.00 -4.40
CA PHE A 433 -7.63 3.81 -5.08
C PHE A 433 -7.36 5.32 -4.99
N LEU A 434 -6.82 5.80 -3.88
CA LEU A 434 -6.45 7.20 -3.70
C LEU A 434 -5.25 7.58 -4.60
N GLN A 435 -4.20 6.75 -4.61
CA GLN A 435 -2.86 7.10 -5.13
C GLN A 435 -2.71 7.14 -6.65
N VAL A 436 -3.50 6.37 -7.42
CA VAL A 436 -3.11 5.79 -8.72
C VAL A 436 -2.32 6.71 -9.67
N MET A 437 -1.40 6.17 -10.46
CA MET A 437 -0.48 6.89 -11.34
C MET A 437 -0.58 6.36 -12.77
N ASN A 438 -0.36 7.23 -13.78
CA ASN A 438 -0.03 6.79 -15.15
C ASN A 438 1.47 6.51 -15.29
N LEU A 439 1.81 5.33 -15.79
CA LEU A 439 3.03 5.10 -16.58
C LEU A 439 2.55 4.51 -17.91
N SER A 440 2.50 5.33 -18.97
CA SER A 440 2.22 4.83 -20.31
C SER A 440 3.53 4.56 -21.02
N PHE A 441 3.89 3.29 -21.23
CA PHE A 441 4.53 2.81 -22.45
C PHE A 441 4.44 1.27 -22.47
N LEU A 442 3.82 0.74 -23.54
CA LEU A 442 3.56 -0.68 -23.85
C LEU A 442 2.41 -1.39 -23.10
N TYR A 443 1.32 -1.66 -23.84
CA TYR A 443 0.33 -2.73 -23.62
C TYR A 443 -0.79 -2.58 -22.53
N ARG A 444 -1.46 -1.43 -22.38
CA ARG A 444 -2.94 -1.30 -22.12
C ARG A 444 -3.38 0.16 -21.85
N PRO A 445 -4.04 0.86 -22.80
CA PRO A 445 -4.29 2.31 -22.71
C PRO A 445 -5.57 2.77 -21.98
N GLN A 446 -6.09 2.07 -20.95
CA GLN A 446 -7.42 2.41 -20.36
C GLN A 446 -7.52 2.63 -18.84
N LEU A 447 -6.44 2.75 -18.07
CA LEU A 447 -6.55 3.00 -16.62
C LEU A 447 -6.32 4.49 -16.27
N LYS A 448 -7.32 5.15 -15.68
CA LYS A 448 -7.30 6.60 -15.42
C LYS A 448 -7.79 6.93 -13.98
N THR A 449 -6.82 7.34 -13.16
CA THR A 449 -6.70 7.66 -11.71
C THR A 449 -7.66 8.66 -11.01
N LEU A 450 -7.73 8.68 -9.67
CA LEU A 450 -8.24 9.82 -8.88
C LEU A 450 -7.27 11.01 -8.68
N LEU A 451 -6.12 10.87 -7.98
CA LEU A 451 -5.22 12.01 -7.65
C LEU A 451 -4.28 12.49 -8.78
N VAL A 452 -3.49 11.61 -9.42
CA VAL A 452 -2.52 11.97 -10.49
C VAL A 452 -2.74 11.18 -11.79
N GLN A 453 -3.46 11.75 -12.76
CA GLN A 453 -3.64 11.17 -14.11
C GLN A 453 -2.74 11.89 -15.11
N ASP A 454 -1.95 11.17 -15.92
CA ASP A 454 -1.16 11.75 -17.02
C ASP A 454 -0.29 12.96 -16.61
N GLY A 455 0.26 12.95 -15.39
CA GLY A 455 1.04 14.09 -14.86
C GLY A 455 0.19 15.32 -14.48
N LYS A 456 -1.12 15.17 -14.31
CA LYS A 456 -2.08 16.20 -13.89
C LYS A 456 -2.78 15.83 -12.59
N LEU A 457 -3.08 16.83 -11.76
CA LEU A 457 -3.93 16.68 -10.58
C LEU A 457 -5.38 16.44 -11.03
N TYR A 458 -6.02 15.40 -10.49
CA TYR A 458 -7.37 14.94 -10.85
C TYR A 458 -7.62 14.62 -12.34
N GLY A 459 -6.54 14.56 -13.14
CA GLY A 459 -6.63 14.49 -14.61
C GLY A 459 -7.25 15.72 -15.27
N ARG A 460 -7.25 16.84 -14.57
CA ARG A 460 -7.77 18.13 -15.03
C ARG A 460 -6.67 19.17 -15.06
N ASP A 461 -6.00 19.37 -13.93
CA ASP A 461 -5.10 20.50 -13.70
C ASP A 461 -3.63 20.12 -13.86
N LEU A 462 -2.87 20.88 -14.64
CA LEU A 462 -1.42 20.69 -14.70
C LEU A 462 -0.77 21.15 -13.39
N PHE A 463 0.32 20.49 -12.96
CA PHE A 463 0.98 20.88 -11.71
C PHE A 463 1.59 22.28 -11.75
N CYS A 464 1.98 22.78 -12.93
CA CYS A 464 2.35 24.18 -13.10
C CYS A 464 1.20 25.14 -12.75
N ASP A 465 -0.04 24.83 -13.16
CA ASP A 465 -1.22 25.63 -12.83
C ASP A 465 -1.55 25.54 -11.32
N VAL A 466 -1.39 24.34 -10.73
CA VAL A 466 -1.56 24.12 -9.29
C VAL A 466 -0.54 24.95 -8.49
N ILE A 467 0.73 24.95 -8.90
CA ILE A 467 1.80 25.76 -8.28
C ILE A 467 1.50 27.25 -8.46
N SER A 468 1.10 27.68 -9.65
CA SER A 468 0.74 29.08 -9.94
C SER A 468 -0.36 29.59 -9.00
N ARG A 469 -1.40 28.77 -8.78
CA ARG A 469 -2.48 29.08 -7.83
C ARG A 469 -1.99 29.12 -6.38
N ALA A 470 -1.16 28.16 -5.95
CA ALA A 470 -0.58 28.15 -4.61
C ALA A 470 0.26 29.41 -4.33
N LEU A 471 0.93 29.94 -5.35
CA LEU A 471 1.72 31.17 -5.28
C LEU A 471 0.88 32.46 -5.46
N SER A 472 -0.42 32.35 -5.79
CA SER A 472 -1.29 33.50 -6.08
C SER A 472 -0.71 34.41 -7.18
N LEU A 473 -0.16 33.81 -8.25
CA LEU A 473 0.43 34.56 -9.36
C LEU A 473 -0.65 35.23 -10.23
N PRO A 474 -0.39 36.42 -10.82
CA PRO A 474 -1.32 37.04 -11.78
C PRO A 474 -1.42 36.22 -13.09
N ASP A 475 -2.60 36.14 -13.70
CA ASP A 475 -2.87 35.50 -15.01
C ASP A 475 -2.13 36.13 -16.21
N ILE A 476 -1.16 37.01 -15.96
CA ILE A 476 -0.44 37.84 -16.95
C ILE A 476 0.93 37.22 -17.30
N ILE A 477 1.40 36.24 -16.53
CA ILE A 477 2.60 35.48 -16.92
C ILE A 477 2.22 34.70 -18.18
N GLY A 478 2.95 34.87 -19.29
CA GLY A 478 2.69 34.11 -20.50
C GLY A 478 2.70 32.62 -20.15
N ASP A 479 1.52 31.98 -20.14
CA ASP A 479 1.31 30.63 -19.58
C ASP A 479 2.37 29.65 -20.06
N LYS A 480 2.83 29.79 -21.31
CA LYS A 480 3.85 28.92 -21.89
C LYS A 480 5.24 29.05 -21.25
N GLU A 481 5.71 30.25 -20.93
CA GLU A 481 7.07 30.46 -20.38
C GLU A 481 7.19 29.94 -18.94
N PHE A 482 6.14 30.11 -18.12
CA PHE A 482 6.09 29.56 -16.77
C PHE A 482 5.94 28.05 -16.77
N GLN A 483 5.10 27.51 -17.67
CA GLN A 483 4.93 26.06 -17.85
C GLN A 483 6.20 25.37 -18.36
N SER A 484 7.02 26.05 -19.17
CA SER A 484 8.30 25.51 -19.66
C SER A 484 9.48 25.74 -18.71
N ASN A 485 9.30 26.43 -17.59
CA ASN A 485 10.37 26.70 -16.65
C ASN A 485 10.86 25.39 -16.00
N GLU A 486 12.15 25.12 -16.10
CA GLU A 486 12.77 23.88 -15.61
C GLU A 486 12.48 23.65 -14.12
N PHE A 487 12.56 24.69 -13.29
CA PHE A 487 12.28 24.59 -11.85
C PHE A 487 10.81 24.28 -11.56
N VAL A 488 9.87 24.84 -12.34
CA VAL A 488 8.44 24.57 -12.17
C VAL A 488 8.11 23.12 -12.54
N VAL A 489 8.72 22.59 -13.61
CA VAL A 489 8.55 21.19 -14.02
C VAL A 489 9.15 20.25 -12.96
N GLN A 490 10.36 20.54 -12.48
CA GLN A 490 11.01 19.75 -11.42
C GLN A 490 10.23 19.77 -10.12
N LEU A 491 9.75 20.95 -9.67
CA LEU A 491 8.89 21.07 -8.50
C LEU A 491 7.56 20.34 -8.68
N GLY A 492 6.94 20.39 -9.86
CA GLY A 492 5.75 19.60 -10.18
C GLY A 492 5.99 18.10 -10.01
N GLN A 493 7.13 17.60 -10.48
CA GLN A 493 7.53 16.20 -10.31
C GLN A 493 7.78 15.83 -8.84
N LEU A 494 8.37 16.74 -8.05
CA LEU A 494 8.55 16.56 -6.60
C LEU A 494 7.23 16.54 -5.85
N VAL A 495 6.26 17.39 -6.21
CA VAL A 495 4.90 17.37 -5.64
C VAL A 495 4.20 16.05 -5.98
N ILE A 496 4.27 15.60 -7.23
CA ILE A 496 3.72 14.29 -7.64
C ILE A 496 4.33 13.17 -6.79
N ASN A 497 5.65 13.20 -6.58
CA ASN A 497 6.34 12.22 -5.75
C ASN A 497 5.90 12.31 -4.28
N LEU A 498 5.73 13.52 -3.74
CA LEU A 498 5.25 13.74 -2.38
C LEU A 498 3.84 13.17 -2.18
N LEU A 499 2.89 13.50 -3.06
CA LEU A 499 1.52 12.98 -3.01
C LEU A 499 1.50 11.44 -3.04
N LYS A 500 2.37 10.83 -3.85
CA LYS A 500 2.52 9.36 -3.89
C LYS A 500 3.06 8.82 -2.58
N ILE A 501 4.11 9.43 -2.02
CA ILE A 501 4.71 8.99 -0.75
C ILE A 501 3.66 9.03 0.35
N LEU A 502 2.89 10.11 0.47
CA LEU A 502 1.85 10.25 1.50
C LEU A 502 0.73 9.20 1.40
N CYS A 503 0.61 8.45 0.31
CA CYS A 503 -0.37 7.37 0.17
C CYS A 503 0.20 5.98 0.49
N THR A 504 1.49 5.83 0.78
CA THR A 504 2.09 4.53 1.18
C THR A 504 1.79 4.21 2.63
N ASN A 505 2.20 3.03 3.13
CA ASN A 505 2.10 2.73 4.56
C ASN A 505 3.00 3.70 5.38
N THR A 506 2.75 3.83 6.69
CA THR A 506 3.43 4.82 7.56
C THR A 506 4.94 4.60 7.66
N ALA A 507 5.40 3.35 7.66
CA ALA A 507 6.82 3.01 7.66
C ALA A 507 7.53 3.46 6.36
N TRP A 508 6.94 3.16 5.20
CA TRP A 508 7.45 3.62 3.90
C TRP A 508 7.33 5.13 3.73
N GLN A 509 6.25 5.74 4.24
CA GLN A 509 6.11 7.18 4.27
C GLN A 509 7.33 7.80 4.93
N ARG A 510 7.67 7.40 6.17
CA ARG A 510 8.84 7.93 6.87
C ARG A 510 10.13 7.70 6.10
N ARG A 511 10.37 6.47 5.62
CA ARG A 511 11.61 6.12 4.89
C ARG A 511 11.78 6.91 3.59
N LYS A 512 10.70 7.11 2.84
CA LYS A 512 10.73 7.82 1.54
C LYS A 512 10.72 9.33 1.72
N LEU A 513 10.04 9.88 2.73
CA LEU A 513 10.12 11.30 3.08
C LEU A 513 11.55 11.69 3.44
N GLY A 514 12.27 10.83 4.19
CA GLY A 514 13.69 11.05 4.50
C GLY A 514 14.57 11.21 3.26
N LYS A 515 14.35 10.39 2.21
CA LYS A 515 15.04 10.54 0.91
C LYS A 515 14.58 11.80 0.17
N SER A 516 13.27 12.05 0.17
CA SER A 516 12.66 13.20 -0.51
C SER A 516 13.20 14.53 0.03
N LEU A 517 13.50 14.64 1.33
CA LEU A 517 14.11 15.83 1.92
C LEU A 517 15.39 16.28 1.21
N GLN A 518 16.23 15.33 0.79
CA GLN A 518 17.45 15.63 0.06
C GLN A 518 17.15 16.23 -1.33
N ASP A 519 16.14 15.69 -2.02
CA ASP A 519 15.70 16.18 -3.33
C ASP A 519 15.14 17.62 -3.21
N TRP A 520 14.27 17.85 -2.22
CA TRP A 520 13.68 19.17 -1.94
C TRP A 520 14.70 20.21 -1.48
N SER A 521 15.72 19.80 -0.72
CA SER A 521 16.84 20.66 -0.34
C SER A 521 17.71 21.02 -1.53
N THR A 522 17.98 20.06 -2.42
CA THR A 522 18.83 20.28 -3.61
C THR A 522 18.20 21.31 -4.55
N ILE A 523 16.90 21.17 -4.84
CA ILE A 523 16.19 22.14 -5.69
C ILE A 523 16.13 23.53 -5.05
N SER A 524 15.96 23.61 -3.72
CA SER A 524 15.98 24.89 -3.00
C SER A 524 17.34 25.58 -3.12
N ILE A 525 18.45 24.84 -3.00
CA ILE A 525 19.81 25.37 -3.16
C ILE A 525 20.05 25.81 -4.62
N GLN A 526 19.61 25.02 -5.61
CA GLN A 526 19.74 25.38 -7.02
C GLN A 526 18.98 26.66 -7.36
N LEU A 527 17.74 26.80 -6.85
CA LEU A 527 16.94 28.02 -6.96
C LEU A 527 17.64 29.22 -6.32
N GLU A 528 18.21 29.06 -5.13
CA GLU A 528 18.95 30.11 -4.44
C GLU A 528 20.20 30.54 -5.23
N LEU A 529 20.96 29.59 -5.78
CA LEU A 529 22.14 29.87 -6.59
C LEU A 529 21.77 30.55 -7.92
N ALA A 530 20.70 30.11 -8.59
CA ALA A 530 20.20 30.74 -9.81
C ALA A 530 19.80 32.20 -9.55
N LEU A 531 19.03 32.44 -8.47
CA LEU A 531 18.67 33.79 -8.03
C LEU A 531 19.89 34.67 -7.73
N LYS A 532 20.95 34.11 -7.13
CA LYS A 532 22.20 34.87 -6.87
C LYS A 532 22.96 35.17 -8.16
N ARG A 533 23.04 34.24 -9.11
CA ARG A 533 23.74 34.45 -10.40
C ARG A 533 23.05 35.47 -11.27
N GLU A 534 21.73 35.39 -11.39
CA GLU A 534 20.96 36.24 -12.31
C GLU A 534 20.79 37.67 -11.77
N PHE A 535 20.91 37.89 -10.45
CA PHE A 535 20.52 39.17 -9.83
C PHE A 535 21.47 39.70 -8.74
N GLY A 536 22.57 39.01 -8.46
CA GLY A 536 23.55 39.41 -7.45
C GLY A 536 24.43 40.61 -7.85
N GLU A 537 24.51 40.95 -9.13
CA GLU A 537 25.46 41.97 -9.65
C GLU A 537 24.82 43.28 -10.14
N THR A 538 23.50 43.35 -10.34
CA THR A 538 22.86 44.55 -10.95
C THR A 538 22.24 45.48 -9.90
N ARG A 539 23.06 46.34 -9.28
CA ARG A 539 22.62 47.27 -8.23
C ARG A 539 21.80 48.48 -8.72
N ASN A 540 21.52 48.64 -10.01
CA ASN A 540 20.86 49.85 -10.53
C ASN A 540 19.95 49.58 -11.75
N VAL A 541 18.67 49.17 -11.60
CA VAL A 541 17.64 49.42 -12.65
C VAL A 541 16.21 49.55 -12.08
N LEU A 542 15.52 50.58 -12.58
CA LEU A 542 14.10 51.01 -12.54
C LEU A 542 12.98 50.07 -12.04
N ALA A 543 11.97 50.70 -11.44
CA ALA A 543 10.76 50.17 -10.76
C ALA A 543 9.85 49.15 -11.51
N ASP A 544 10.16 48.80 -12.75
CA ASP A 544 9.51 47.72 -13.51
C ASP A 544 10.21 46.36 -13.32
N GLU A 545 11.12 46.27 -12.32
CA GLU A 545 11.86 45.08 -11.90
C GLU A 545 11.01 43.79 -11.89
N ASN A 546 11.23 43.03 -12.97
CA ASN A 546 11.17 41.60 -13.22
C ASN A 546 10.15 40.79 -12.41
N MET A 547 8.97 40.57 -13.02
CA MET A 547 8.03 39.54 -12.57
C MET A 547 8.70 38.18 -12.35
N CYS A 548 9.67 37.82 -13.21
CA CYS A 548 10.48 36.60 -13.09
C CYS A 548 11.24 36.53 -11.75
N MET A 549 11.82 37.63 -11.29
CA MET A 549 12.50 37.70 -9.99
C MET A 549 11.59 37.43 -8.81
N ARG A 550 10.39 37.99 -8.85
CA ARG A 550 9.38 37.79 -7.80
C ARG A 550 8.90 36.34 -7.81
N VAL A 551 8.64 35.79 -9.00
CA VAL A 551 8.24 34.39 -9.17
C VAL A 551 9.32 33.45 -8.64
N SER A 552 10.58 33.63 -9.01
CA SER A 552 11.70 32.80 -8.54
C SER A 552 11.91 32.91 -7.03
N LYS A 553 11.78 34.11 -6.44
CA LYS A 553 11.80 34.29 -4.96
C LYS A 553 10.63 33.60 -4.28
N GLN A 554 9.43 33.66 -4.85
CA GLN A 554 8.24 33.00 -4.32
C GLN A 554 8.36 31.47 -4.43
N LEU A 555 8.88 30.95 -5.55
CA LEU A 555 9.19 29.52 -5.73
C LEU A 555 10.21 29.03 -4.70
N LEU A 556 11.26 29.81 -4.42
CA LEU A 556 12.24 29.47 -3.39
C LEU A 556 11.60 29.39 -2.00
N VAL A 557 10.82 30.40 -1.60
CA VAL A 557 10.13 30.42 -0.29
C VAL A 557 9.17 29.23 -0.18
N TRP A 558 8.43 28.95 -1.25
CA TRP A 558 7.48 27.84 -1.31
C TRP A 558 8.16 26.46 -1.26
N SER A 559 9.28 26.29 -1.96
CA SER A 559 10.08 25.06 -1.91
C SER A 559 10.67 24.82 -0.51
N GLN A 560 11.17 25.88 0.14
CA GLN A 560 11.66 25.83 1.52
C GLN A 560 10.54 25.50 2.51
N GLU A 561 9.35 26.09 2.34
CA GLU A 561 8.19 25.78 3.17
C GLU A 561 7.82 24.29 3.10
N HIS A 562 7.70 23.73 1.90
CA HIS A 562 7.43 22.30 1.73
C HIS A 562 8.55 21.42 2.27
N THR A 563 9.81 21.85 2.18
CA THR A 563 10.95 21.14 2.79
C THR A 563 10.76 21.03 4.31
N TYR A 564 10.41 22.13 4.99
CA TYR A 564 10.17 22.09 6.44
C TYR A 564 8.87 21.35 6.79
N TRP A 565 7.84 21.41 5.94
CA TRP A 565 6.63 20.62 6.13
C TRP A 565 6.92 19.12 6.07
N ILE A 566 7.71 18.66 5.09
CA ILE A 566 8.16 17.27 4.98
C ILE A 566 9.00 16.89 6.20
N ALA A 567 9.92 17.75 6.63
CA ALA A 567 10.76 17.51 7.81
C ALA A 567 9.91 17.35 9.08
N SER A 568 8.89 18.20 9.24
CA SER A 568 7.97 18.12 10.36
C SER A 568 7.22 16.80 10.40
N ARG A 569 6.72 16.33 9.24
CA ARG A 569 6.04 15.03 9.10
C ARG A 569 6.99 13.88 9.38
N PHE A 570 8.22 13.93 8.88
CA PHE A 570 9.24 12.90 9.13
C PHE A 570 9.51 12.69 10.62
N LEU A 571 9.59 13.78 11.40
CA LEU A 571 9.80 13.73 12.85
C LEU A 571 8.57 13.20 13.59
N ILE A 572 7.38 13.70 13.23
CA ILE A 572 6.10 13.27 13.82
C ILE A 572 5.87 11.76 13.62
N LEU A 573 6.13 11.26 12.41
CA LEU A 573 6.05 9.83 12.08
C LEU A 573 7.03 8.97 12.90
N GLY A 574 8.14 9.53 13.38
CA GLY A 574 9.06 8.80 14.24
C GLY A 574 8.47 8.48 15.62
N PHE A 575 7.59 9.35 16.13
CA PHE A 575 6.83 9.06 17.35
C PHE A 575 5.70 8.05 17.07
N GLU A 576 4.98 8.16 15.95
CA GLU A 576 3.92 7.20 15.61
C GLU A 576 4.43 5.76 15.43
N LEU A 577 5.68 5.61 15.00
CA LEU A 577 6.34 4.33 14.76
C LEU A 577 7.20 3.87 15.94
N ASP A 578 7.14 4.56 17.09
CA ASP A 578 7.94 4.26 18.29
C ASP A 578 9.44 4.10 18.01
N LEU A 579 9.99 4.94 17.14
CA LEU A 579 11.40 4.85 16.71
C LEU A 579 12.36 5.63 17.61
N TYR A 580 11.83 6.47 18.49
CA TYR A 580 12.62 7.29 19.40
C TYR A 580 12.64 6.66 20.79
N SER A 581 13.84 6.48 21.32
CA SER A 581 14.02 6.13 22.72
C SER A 581 13.75 7.34 23.64
N PRO A 582 13.34 7.14 24.89
CA PRO A 582 13.11 8.24 25.84
C PRO A 582 14.34 9.15 26.06
N SER A 583 15.55 8.62 25.87
CA SER A 583 16.80 9.39 25.93
C SER A 583 16.93 10.41 24.80
N GLU A 584 16.35 10.14 23.63
CA GLU A 584 16.44 10.99 22.45
C GLU A 584 15.37 12.09 22.42
N TYR A 585 14.33 11.98 23.26
CA TYR A 585 13.20 12.91 23.25
C TYR A 585 13.61 14.38 23.36
N CYS A 586 14.62 14.70 24.18
CA CYS A 586 15.10 16.06 24.33
C CYS A 586 15.61 16.64 23.00
N MET A 587 16.43 15.88 22.30
CA MET A 587 17.01 16.26 21.00
C MET A 587 15.94 16.33 19.92
N VAL A 588 15.05 15.34 19.86
CA VAL A 588 13.97 15.28 18.87
C VAL A 588 12.99 16.45 19.04
N TYR A 589 12.55 16.74 20.27
CA TYR A 589 11.67 17.88 20.53
C TYR A 589 12.34 19.22 20.23
N TRP A 590 13.63 19.37 20.55
CA TRP A 590 14.38 20.56 20.14
C TRP A 590 14.44 20.72 18.62
N TYR A 591 14.70 19.64 17.89
CA TYR A 591 14.73 19.69 16.44
C TYR A 591 13.34 19.96 15.83
N MET A 592 12.27 19.39 16.40
CA MET A 592 10.89 19.72 16.03
C MET A 592 10.60 21.21 16.23
N HIS A 593 11.02 21.79 17.35
CA HIS A 593 10.89 23.22 17.61
C HIS A 593 11.56 24.07 16.52
N VAL A 594 12.82 23.77 16.18
CA VAL A 594 13.57 24.48 15.13
C VAL A 594 12.86 24.37 13.77
N VAL A 595 12.41 23.17 13.40
CA VAL A 595 11.69 22.92 12.14
C VAL A 595 10.36 23.68 12.10
N PHE A 596 9.60 23.67 13.18
CA PHE A 596 8.32 24.38 13.25
C PHE A 596 8.48 25.90 13.18
N ILE A 597 9.49 26.48 13.84
CA ILE A 597 9.80 27.92 13.69
C ILE A 597 10.08 28.25 12.24
N LYS A 598 10.96 27.49 11.59
CA LYS A 598 11.32 27.73 10.19
C LYS A 598 10.12 27.57 9.25
N LEU A 599 9.25 26.61 9.53
CA LEU A 599 8.00 26.45 8.78
C LEU A 599 7.06 27.65 8.93
N ILE A 600 6.87 28.17 10.16
CA ILE A 600 6.06 29.38 10.40
C ILE A 600 6.65 30.58 9.65
N GLU A 601 7.97 30.81 9.75
CA GLU A 601 8.64 31.91 9.06
C GLU A 601 8.37 31.88 7.55
N LYS A 602 8.52 30.72 6.90
CA LYS A 602 8.30 30.57 5.46
C LYS A 602 6.83 30.72 5.07
N MET A 603 5.92 30.16 5.87
CA MET A 603 4.48 30.32 5.66
C MET A 603 4.05 31.79 5.74
N GLN A 604 4.56 32.55 6.71
CA GLN A 604 4.31 33.98 6.85
C GLN A 604 4.85 34.77 5.66
N LEU A 605 6.08 34.48 5.20
CA LEU A 605 6.67 35.12 4.02
C LEU A 605 5.83 34.89 2.76
N ARG A 606 5.30 33.66 2.56
CA ARG A 606 4.40 33.37 1.44
C ARG A 606 3.10 34.18 1.52
N ILE A 607 2.49 34.28 2.70
CA ILE A 607 1.23 35.00 2.91
C ILE A 607 1.41 36.50 2.68
N LEU A 608 2.51 37.08 3.16
CA LEU A 608 2.88 38.47 2.89
C LEU A 608 3.03 38.73 1.38
N ALA A 609 3.68 37.80 0.66
CA ALA A 609 3.88 37.91 -0.77
C ALA A 609 2.55 37.83 -1.57
N SER A 610 1.59 37.00 -1.13
CA SER A 610 0.25 36.92 -1.74
C SER A 610 -0.60 38.19 -1.49
N ASN A 611 -0.52 38.77 -0.30
CA ASN A 611 -1.23 40.01 0.05
C ASN A 611 -0.71 41.23 -0.74
N GLU A 612 0.59 41.28 -1.04
CA GLU A 612 1.15 42.32 -1.92
C GLU A 612 0.62 42.20 -3.36
N ASN A 613 0.41 40.97 -3.85
CA ASN A 613 -0.17 40.72 -5.18
C ASN A 613 -1.65 41.15 -5.25
N SER A 614 -2.43 40.93 -4.19
CA SER A 614 -3.86 41.33 -4.15
C SER A 614 -4.06 42.85 -4.06
N ARG A 615 -3.23 43.55 -3.28
CA ARG A 615 -3.24 45.03 -3.17
C ARG A 615 -2.96 45.73 -4.51
N ARG A 616 -2.15 45.12 -5.38
CA ARG A 616 -1.85 45.67 -6.72
C ARG A 616 -3.01 45.50 -7.71
N LYS A 617 -3.84 44.45 -7.59
CA LYS A 617 -5.08 44.31 -8.38
C LYS A 617 -6.13 45.38 -8.04
N GLY A 618 -6.14 45.90 -6.80
CA GLY A 618 -7.10 46.91 -6.34
C GLY A 618 -6.77 48.38 -6.66
N LYS A 619 -5.55 48.71 -7.10
CA LYS A 619 -5.08 50.09 -7.24
C LYS A 619 -5.54 50.86 -8.50
N LYS A 620 -6.61 50.42 -9.19
CA LYS A 620 -7.20 51.15 -10.33
C LYS A 620 -8.41 52.05 -9.98
N LYS A 621 -8.76 52.27 -8.69
CA LYS A 621 -9.77 53.28 -8.32
C LYS A 621 -9.53 53.99 -6.97
N LYS A 622 -8.92 55.17 -7.08
CA LYS A 622 -9.10 56.44 -6.34
C LYS A 622 -8.69 56.61 -4.86
N ASP A 623 -7.92 57.69 -4.68
CA ASP A 623 -7.64 58.66 -3.59
C ASP A 623 -7.38 58.27 -2.13
N HIS A 624 -6.40 59.02 -1.61
CA HIS A 624 -5.86 59.06 -0.25
C HIS A 624 -6.91 59.07 0.87
N SER A 625 -6.73 58.18 1.86
CA SER A 625 -6.80 58.58 3.27
C SER A 625 -6.03 57.60 4.18
N LYS A 626 -5.27 58.22 5.10
CA LYS A 626 -4.61 57.79 6.34
C LYS A 626 -4.45 56.30 6.69
N ASP A 627 -3.19 55.97 6.99
CA ASP A 627 -2.72 54.80 7.73
C ASP A 627 -3.56 54.48 8.97
N SER A 628 -4.13 53.27 8.99
CA SER A 628 -4.25 52.50 10.21
C SER A 628 -3.54 51.18 9.97
N VAL A 629 -2.38 50.99 10.62
CA VAL A 629 -1.74 49.69 10.79
C VAL A 629 -2.72 48.84 11.61
N ARG A 630 -3.63 48.13 10.93
CA ARG A 630 -4.35 47.01 11.54
C ARG A 630 -3.44 45.81 11.38
N ASP A 631 -2.91 45.33 12.50
CA ASP A 631 -2.29 44.01 12.59
C ASP A 631 -3.23 43.01 11.91
N THR A 632 -2.77 42.43 10.81
CA THR A 632 -3.56 41.44 10.09
C THR A 632 -3.58 40.21 10.99
N PRO A 633 -4.75 39.75 11.48
CA PRO A 633 -4.80 38.64 12.43
C PRO A 633 -4.10 37.42 11.83
N PHE A 634 -3.26 36.76 12.64
CA PHE A 634 -2.51 35.59 12.19
C PHE A 634 -3.47 34.52 11.65
N PRO A 635 -3.16 33.89 10.51
CA PRO A 635 -3.93 32.76 10.00
C PRO A 635 -4.06 31.67 11.08
N PRO A 636 -5.25 31.05 11.24
CA PRO A 636 -5.47 30.00 12.25
C PRO A 636 -4.48 28.83 12.14
N SER A 637 -4.02 28.49 10.94
CA SER A 637 -3.00 27.45 10.70
C SER A 637 -1.63 27.83 11.26
N CYS A 638 -1.21 29.10 11.14
CA CYS A 638 0.03 29.59 11.74
C CYS A 638 -0.05 29.58 13.28
N LEU A 639 -1.22 29.91 13.84
CA LEU A 639 -1.46 29.87 15.28
C LEU A 639 -1.44 28.43 15.83
N LEU A 640 -2.01 27.46 15.11
CA LEU A 640 -1.90 26.04 15.48
C LEU A 640 -0.44 25.58 15.47
N LEU A 641 0.32 25.95 14.43
CA LEU A 641 1.74 25.64 14.36
C LEU A 641 2.55 26.32 15.49
N GLN A 642 2.15 27.51 15.90
CA GLN A 642 2.73 28.19 17.07
C GLN A 642 2.49 27.41 18.36
N CYS A 643 1.33 26.76 18.52
CA CYS A 643 1.11 25.85 19.65
C CYS A 643 2.10 24.67 19.63
N TYR A 644 2.38 24.10 18.46
CA TYR A 644 3.39 23.05 18.32
C TYR A 644 4.80 23.52 18.66
N VAL A 645 5.20 24.72 18.23
CA VAL A 645 6.48 25.34 18.61
C VAL A 645 6.64 25.41 20.13
N LEU A 646 5.62 25.94 20.83
CA LEU A 646 5.64 26.13 22.27
C LEU A 646 5.63 24.80 23.04
N LEU A 647 4.91 23.79 22.53
CA LEU A 647 4.88 22.44 23.10
C LEU A 647 6.25 21.77 22.99
N SER A 648 6.84 21.79 21.80
CA SER A 648 8.17 21.21 21.54
C SER A 648 9.24 21.90 22.39
N GLU A 649 9.21 23.23 22.49
CA GLU A 649 10.14 24.00 23.34
C GLU A 649 9.95 23.69 24.82
N GLY A 650 8.69 23.70 25.30
CA GLY A 650 8.39 23.39 26.69
C GLY A 650 8.86 21.99 27.10
N LEU A 651 8.67 21.01 26.22
CA LEU A 651 9.10 19.63 26.44
C LEU A 651 10.62 19.46 26.38
N SER A 652 11.30 20.06 25.39
CA SER A 652 12.75 20.00 25.32
C SER A 652 13.40 20.62 26.55
N MET A 653 12.89 21.76 27.02
CA MET A 653 13.42 22.44 28.20
C MET A 653 13.11 21.68 29.50
N LEU A 654 11.93 21.06 29.62
CA LEU A 654 11.58 20.19 30.75
C LEU A 654 12.51 18.96 30.81
N LEU A 655 12.72 18.29 29.68
CA LEU A 655 13.60 17.12 29.58
C LEU A 655 15.06 17.48 29.85
N ALA A 656 15.55 18.61 29.33
CA ALA A 656 16.89 19.10 29.61
C ALA A 656 17.11 19.39 31.10
N ALA A 657 16.14 20.05 31.75
CA ALA A 657 16.19 20.30 33.19
C ALA A 657 16.21 18.99 34.00
N LEU A 658 15.39 18.01 33.62
CA LEU A 658 15.38 16.68 34.25
C LEU A 658 16.68 15.91 34.04
N ARG A 659 17.31 15.99 32.86
CA ARG A 659 18.61 15.34 32.58
C ARG A 659 19.76 15.95 33.40
N LYS A 660 19.68 17.26 33.67
CA LYS A 660 20.65 17.97 34.51
C LYS A 660 20.52 17.62 35.99
N GLU A 661 19.30 17.50 36.49
CA GLU A 661 19.05 17.32 37.93
C GLU A 661 18.87 15.84 38.36
N SER A 662 18.52 14.93 37.44
CA SER A 662 18.31 13.51 37.73
C SER A 662 19.25 12.59 36.92
N LYS A 663 19.90 11.63 37.57
CA LYS A 663 20.73 10.58 36.91
C LYS A 663 19.91 9.54 36.14
N SER A 664 18.58 9.63 36.19
CA SER A 664 17.63 8.63 35.70
C SER A 664 17.62 8.44 34.18
N PHE A 665 18.14 9.41 33.42
CA PHE A 665 18.15 9.40 31.95
C PHE A 665 19.57 9.36 31.34
N GLN A 666 20.61 9.13 32.15
CA GLN A 666 21.95 8.85 31.65
C GLN A 666 22.05 7.36 31.31
N SER A 667 22.13 7.01 30.02
CA SER A 667 22.63 5.71 29.58
C SER A 667 24.15 5.78 29.51
N PRO A 668 24.90 5.15 30.42
CA PRO A 668 26.35 5.06 30.27
C PRO A 668 26.65 4.11 29.10
N SER A 669 26.90 4.67 27.92
CA SER A 669 27.50 3.93 26.80
C SER A 669 29.02 4.05 26.91
N ILE A 670 29.72 2.92 26.83
CA ILE A 670 31.19 2.86 26.80
C ILE A 670 31.75 3.57 25.55
N PHE A 671 30.92 3.85 24.55
CA PHE A 671 31.35 4.31 23.22
C PHE A 671 30.91 5.74 22.84
N ASN A 672 30.00 6.41 23.57
CA ASN A 672 29.51 7.75 23.21
C ASN A 672 29.39 8.68 24.43
N THR A 673 29.79 9.94 24.27
CA THR A 673 29.62 11.03 25.25
C THR A 673 28.78 12.16 24.65
N GLU A 674 27.72 12.57 25.35
CA GLU A 674 26.90 13.73 24.98
C GLU A 674 26.92 14.78 26.10
N GLN A 675 27.14 16.05 25.73
CA GLN A 675 26.97 17.22 26.60
C GLN A 675 25.95 18.15 25.95
N GLU A 676 25.08 18.78 26.76
CA GLU A 676 24.59 20.16 26.57
C GLU A 676 23.72 20.62 27.76
N ASP A 677 23.60 21.95 27.91
CA ASP A 677 23.17 22.69 29.10
C ASP A 677 22.10 23.75 28.75
N VAL A 678 21.43 24.37 29.76
CA VAL A 678 20.67 25.67 29.79
C VAL A 678 19.14 25.66 30.13
N MET A 679 18.65 26.86 30.54
CA MET A 679 17.75 27.34 31.62
C MET A 679 16.25 27.59 31.34
N LYS A 680 15.49 27.77 32.44
CA LYS A 680 14.04 27.97 32.63
C LYS A 680 13.36 29.14 31.86
N TYR A 681 12.34 28.80 31.08
CA TYR A 681 11.16 29.62 30.70
C TYR A 681 9.90 28.73 30.75
N ASN A 682 8.73 29.29 31.11
CA ASN A 682 7.49 28.51 31.34
C ASN A 682 6.51 28.61 30.16
N PHE A 683 6.84 27.93 29.06
CA PHE A 683 6.15 27.99 27.76
C PHE A 683 4.73 27.42 27.76
N PHE A 684 4.42 26.47 28.64
CA PHE A 684 3.09 25.85 28.75
C PHE A 684 1.99 26.87 29.12
N LYS A 685 2.34 27.98 29.77
CA LYS A 685 1.41 29.07 30.11
C LYS A 685 1.01 29.91 28.88
N GLU A 686 1.89 30.06 27.89
CA GLU A 686 1.60 30.84 26.68
C GLU A 686 0.61 30.11 25.76
N ILE A 687 0.64 28.78 25.73
CA ILE A 687 -0.32 27.95 24.98
C ILE A 687 -1.76 28.21 25.45
N GLN A 688 -1.97 28.36 26.76
CA GLN A 688 -3.28 28.65 27.35
C GLN A 688 -3.85 30.02 26.94
N LYS A 689 -3.00 30.97 26.53
CA LYS A 689 -3.45 32.27 26.01
C LYS A 689 -3.86 32.23 24.54
N ILE A 690 -3.30 31.30 23.76
CA ILE A 690 -3.53 31.17 22.30
C ILE A 690 -4.76 30.31 22.01
N ILE A 691 -5.00 29.24 22.79
CA ILE A 691 -6.11 28.30 22.57
C ILE A 691 -7.50 28.96 22.44
N PRO A 692 -7.88 29.97 23.27
CA PRO A 692 -9.20 30.60 23.18
C PRO A 692 -9.47 31.27 21.82
N SER A 693 -8.46 31.86 21.18
CA SER A 693 -8.63 32.48 19.85
C SER A 693 -8.77 31.44 18.74
N LEU A 694 -8.12 30.28 18.88
CA LEU A 694 -8.21 29.16 17.93
C LEU A 694 -9.55 28.42 17.99
N LYS A 695 -10.14 28.26 19.18
CA LYS A 695 -11.44 27.59 19.38
C LYS A 695 -12.56 28.23 18.55
N GLY A 696 -12.56 29.56 18.42
CA GLY A 696 -13.52 30.28 17.58
C GLY A 696 -13.25 30.12 16.08
N SER A 697 -11.99 30.07 15.66
CA SER A 697 -11.61 29.96 14.25
C SER A 697 -11.81 28.57 13.65
N PHE A 698 -11.72 27.50 14.45
CA PHE A 698 -11.93 26.11 14.01
C PHE A 698 -13.31 25.55 14.39
N ALA A 699 -14.30 26.40 14.64
CA ALA A 699 -15.64 25.97 15.06
C ALA A 699 -16.31 24.97 14.09
N SER A 700 -15.99 25.04 12.80
CA SER A 700 -16.48 24.14 11.75
C SER A 700 -15.65 22.87 11.56
N GLU A 701 -14.53 22.71 12.29
CA GLU A 701 -13.57 21.61 12.11
C GLU A 701 -13.43 20.80 13.41
N PRO A 702 -14.29 19.77 13.63
CA PRO A 702 -14.37 19.05 14.90
C PRO A 702 -13.06 18.33 15.27
N GLU A 703 -12.31 17.86 14.28
CA GLU A 703 -11.03 17.17 14.49
C GLU A 703 -9.94 18.11 15.01
N LYS A 704 -9.81 19.31 14.44
CA LYS A 704 -8.85 20.32 14.94
C LYS A 704 -9.23 20.78 16.35
N LEU A 705 -10.53 20.83 16.67
CA LEU A 705 -10.98 21.09 18.03
C LEU A 705 -10.69 19.95 19.01
N ALA A 706 -10.66 18.70 18.54
CA ALA A 706 -10.24 17.55 19.35
C ALA A 706 -8.73 17.58 19.59
N GLU A 707 -7.93 17.82 18.54
CA GLU A 707 -6.47 17.99 18.61
C GLU A 707 -6.09 19.15 19.53
N LEU A 708 -6.78 20.29 19.45
CA LEU A 708 -6.58 21.42 20.37
C LEU A 708 -6.89 21.08 21.83
N ARG A 709 -7.90 20.25 22.09
CA ARG A 709 -8.22 19.77 23.45
C ARG A 709 -7.12 18.86 23.99
N GLN A 710 -6.57 17.99 23.15
CA GLN A 710 -5.44 17.12 23.51
C GLN A 710 -4.19 17.96 23.83
N ILE A 711 -3.88 18.95 22.99
CA ILE A 711 -2.78 19.92 23.21
C ILE A 711 -2.96 20.68 24.54
N GLU A 712 -4.17 21.14 24.84
CA GLU A 712 -4.51 21.83 26.09
C GLU A 712 -4.25 20.94 27.31
N GLN A 713 -4.66 19.67 27.23
CA GLN A 713 -4.43 18.69 28.29
C GLN A 713 -2.94 18.42 28.51
N VAL A 714 -2.16 18.22 27.44
CA VAL A 714 -0.71 18.01 27.55
C VAL A 714 -0.04 19.21 28.19
N ALA A 715 -0.38 20.43 27.75
CA ALA A 715 0.19 21.65 28.30
C ALA A 715 -0.14 21.81 29.80
N GLU A 716 -1.38 21.55 30.21
CA GLU A 716 -1.79 21.67 31.61
C GLU A 716 -1.12 20.62 32.51
N HIS A 717 -1.06 19.36 32.10
CA HIS A 717 -0.42 18.31 32.89
C HIS A 717 1.09 18.55 33.03
N ASN A 718 1.77 18.96 31.94
CA ASN A 718 3.19 19.29 31.99
C ASN A 718 3.47 20.55 32.82
N ARG A 719 2.56 21.54 32.84
CA ARG A 719 2.64 22.69 33.73
C ARG A 719 2.52 22.28 35.20
N ILE A 720 1.59 21.39 35.52
CA ILE A 720 1.42 20.83 36.88
C ILE A 720 2.69 20.06 37.29
N ALA A 721 3.18 19.18 36.42
CA ALA A 721 4.42 18.43 36.64
C ALA A 721 5.61 19.36 36.89
N LEU A 722 5.80 20.39 36.06
CA LEU A 722 6.86 21.40 36.22
C LEU A 722 6.72 22.14 37.56
N ASN A 723 5.49 22.48 37.99
CA ASN A 723 5.26 23.11 39.28
C ASN A 723 5.63 22.18 40.43
N ILE A 724 5.26 20.89 40.38
CA ILE A 724 5.61 19.90 41.40
C ILE A 724 7.13 19.73 41.47
N ILE A 725 7.80 19.58 40.32
CA ILE A 725 9.26 19.46 40.23
C ILE A 725 9.94 20.71 40.82
N ASN A 726 9.45 21.91 40.49
CA ASN A 726 9.98 23.16 41.05
C ASN A 726 9.76 23.30 42.57
N HIS A 727 8.67 22.74 43.13
CA HIS A 727 8.37 22.85 44.56
C HIS A 727 9.12 21.81 45.41
N VAL A 728 9.29 20.59 44.90
CA VAL A 728 9.92 19.48 45.64
C VAL A 728 11.44 19.40 45.40
N GLY A 729 11.92 19.97 44.28
CA GLY A 729 13.31 19.88 43.82
C GLY A 729 13.56 18.59 43.04
N ALA A 730 14.13 18.66 41.83
CA ALA A 730 14.24 17.47 40.98
C ALA A 730 15.35 16.48 41.43
N SER A 731 16.07 16.80 42.51
CA SER A 731 17.08 15.96 43.14
C SER A 731 16.54 15.05 44.26
N ASP A 732 15.24 15.11 44.62
CA ASP A 732 14.66 14.21 45.63
C ASP A 732 14.67 12.76 45.07
N PRO A 733 15.41 11.81 45.69
CA PRO A 733 15.48 10.42 45.22
C PRO A 733 14.13 9.69 45.29
N LYS A 734 13.13 10.25 45.98
CA LYS A 734 11.76 9.72 46.04
C LYS A 734 10.91 10.13 44.84
N LEU A 735 11.39 11.02 43.97
CA LEU A 735 10.67 11.47 42.78
C LEU A 735 11.03 10.61 41.57
N ARG A 736 10.06 9.83 41.08
CA ARG A 736 10.15 9.16 39.78
C ARG A 736 9.34 9.94 38.75
N VAL A 737 10.01 10.41 37.70
CA VAL A 737 9.38 11.05 36.55
C VAL A 737 9.37 10.08 35.38
N SER A 738 8.18 9.74 34.89
CA SER A 738 7.97 8.97 33.66
C SER A 738 7.28 9.84 32.62
N PHE A 739 7.45 9.48 31.34
CA PHE A 739 6.76 10.15 30.24
C PHE A 739 5.72 9.19 29.66
N GLU A 740 4.47 9.64 29.61
CA GLU A 740 3.34 8.86 29.13
C GLU A 740 2.62 9.63 28.02
N PHE A 741 2.22 8.97 26.93
CA PHE A 741 1.50 9.58 25.80
C PHE A 741 -0.02 9.43 25.97
N THR A 742 -0.55 9.81 27.14
CA THR A 742 -1.96 9.57 27.50
C THR A 742 -2.94 10.47 26.75
N HIS A 743 -2.54 11.72 26.48
CA HIS A 743 -3.44 12.75 25.94
C HIS A 743 -3.14 13.07 24.47
N HIS A 744 -1.90 12.89 24.01
CA HIS A 744 -1.50 13.18 22.64
C HIS A 744 -0.43 12.18 22.15
N PRO A 745 -0.54 11.65 20.91
CA PRO A 745 0.35 10.60 20.41
C PRO A 745 1.80 11.07 20.19
N HIS A 746 2.03 12.38 20.01
CA HIS A 746 3.36 12.93 19.69
C HIS A 746 4.00 13.74 20.82
N PHE A 747 3.21 14.14 21.83
CA PHE A 747 3.68 15.02 22.90
C PHE A 747 3.46 14.33 24.23
N ALA A 748 4.55 14.00 24.90
CA ALA A 748 4.50 13.29 26.15
C ALA A 748 3.97 14.16 27.30
N VAL A 749 3.35 13.50 28.28
CA VAL A 749 2.99 14.06 29.57
C VAL A 749 3.98 13.55 30.61
N ALA A 750 4.61 14.46 31.34
CA ALA A 750 5.45 14.13 32.49
C ALA A 750 4.56 13.71 33.66
N VAL A 751 4.65 12.44 34.04
CA VAL A 751 3.97 11.87 35.20
C VAL A 751 4.97 11.80 36.35
N VAL A 752 4.68 12.59 37.39
CA VAL A 752 5.54 12.75 38.56
C VAL A 752 4.95 11.92 39.71
N LYS A 753 5.59 10.81 40.06
CA LYS A 753 5.18 9.92 41.16
C LYS A 753 6.19 10.03 42.31
N ARG A 754 5.68 10.14 43.54
CA ARG A 754 6.49 10.02 44.74
C ARG A 754 6.50 8.54 45.16
N SER A 755 7.67 7.92 45.23
CA SER A 755 7.88 6.55 45.70
C SER A 755 7.62 6.40 47.19
#